data_AF-A0A031IYB4-F1
#
_entry.id   AF-A0A031IYB4-F1
#
_cell.length_a   1.000
_cell.length_b   1.000
_cell.length_c   1.000
_cell.angle_alpha   90.00
_cell.angle_beta   90.00
_cell.angle_gamma   90.00
#
_symmetry.space_group_name_H-M   'P 1'
#
loop_
_entity.id
_entity.type
_entity.pdbx_description
1 polymer ?
#
loop_
_entity_poly.entity_id
_entity_poly.type
_entity_poly.pdbx_seq_one_letter_code
_entity_poly.pdbx_strand_id
1 'polypeptide(L)'
;MKSISKLLAIVLLGAASSALSAAPANAGYSHLVLLLKDDGSTSRHFQDTYDPSSTFQTHVPNIKALVPPSKTRTLEAFQALQRHRLDRYYIIDTQHLTPDQAQALAAKLKQDPAIEDVDFEPQVDGMENDNGTPAMESLRSDIPDHTARQGYLYDRTALAPYRIGGVNATQAWKIPGGKGENMRVVSSEISHWSYNHLDLPKPFLEISQGAVVGAHDTASVGTIASRENGFGTTGIVPETQLGYTQYGDSRLLQLAEGSRPGDVVQLGVHFKYVTLPGVGCAADCFMPLEYSKAVRDIITFMTEEKGLHVVLAAANGNINLDHPYFNGWFDRNIFDSGSVYAGAVEPKTGLRSYFSQYGSRVDVFSWGGSVTTTTWSASNPTTGYSHTYSGTSSANPIIAGVMASLQGVARANGLGNIPPKELRRILVETGYPQANGNRTEIGVQPDLDLAIKKLLADGAGQPPTGRLALPEEVKSGAAFTGQVYAESPTNKPLTYRWTATGFTPATGEGPTIALAAPVMPVDTRTSISVLVSDGTRSITLVENLTIKATETPPVGDCVAAWVATKAYSNVSEKVSYSGYNYQVAHWSQGARPDLNFVETGAAKPWRRLGTCGGESPVVARITAPSTVEAGKQLQVSGVSSTGQDLRYAWTASGFTPSTSTQPTATLVAPNTDGTRSITLTVTDARGASASASHTVKVNASAPVNRPPVGSLQGDETVESGKTANFTANTSDPDGDPMTYAWTLPTVLTATALNTRTLSVTARPVSSDTRATISVAVSDGRGGTLRLDRPITVKAASDSDDCRNTPAWSPTKTYQTAREKVLYKDKVYEHNFYSQNKPPDLYSAQWGKEWKIGVPCP
;
A
#
# COMPACT_ATOMS: atom_id res chain seq x y z
N MET A 1 30.59 -63.70 -22.04
CA MET A 1 29.75 -62.53 -22.39
C MET A 1 30.05 -61.46 -21.35
N LYS A 2 30.55 -60.26 -21.71
CA LYS A 2 29.75 -59.07 -22.09
C LYS A 2 28.61 -58.85 -21.10
N SER A 3 28.33 -57.70 -20.48
CA SER A 3 28.79 -56.30 -20.43
C SER A 3 27.79 -55.64 -19.45
N ILE A 4 27.96 -54.46 -18.83
CA ILE A 4 28.99 -53.42 -18.92
C ILE A 4 29.11 -52.78 -17.53
N SER A 5 30.29 -52.23 -17.20
CA SER A 5 30.47 -51.37 -16.02
C SER A 5 30.57 -49.90 -16.43
N LYS A 6 29.90 -49.01 -15.67
CA LYS A 6 30.18 -47.57 -15.44
C LYS A 6 28.88 -46.83 -15.08
N LEU A 7 28.70 -46.50 -13.79
CA LEU A 7 28.33 -45.17 -13.23
C LEU A 7 28.12 -45.34 -11.71
N LEU A 8 29.21 -45.48 -10.96
CA LEU A 8 29.19 -45.42 -9.49
C LEU A 8 30.43 -44.69 -8.96
N ALA A 9 30.66 -43.49 -9.50
CA ALA A 9 31.62 -42.50 -9.06
C ALA A 9 31.11 -41.12 -9.54
N ILE A 10 31.46 -40.05 -8.82
CA ILE A 10 31.04 -38.65 -9.09
C ILE A 10 29.54 -38.38 -8.82
N VAL A 11 29.09 -38.57 -7.57
CA VAL A 11 28.07 -37.72 -6.91
C VAL A 11 28.48 -37.53 -5.44
N LEU A 12 29.63 -36.91 -5.19
CA LEU A 12 30.13 -36.66 -3.83
C LEU A 12 31.07 -35.45 -3.74
N LEU A 13 30.71 -34.38 -4.46
CA LEU A 13 31.28 -33.03 -4.42
C LEU A 13 30.31 -32.12 -5.17
N GLY A 14 29.56 -31.27 -4.45
CA GLY A 14 28.44 -30.52 -5.01
C GLY A 14 27.49 -29.91 -3.98
N ALA A 15 28.03 -29.43 -2.85
CA ALA A 15 27.29 -28.62 -1.89
C ALA A 15 27.64 -27.14 -2.10
N ALA A 16 26.68 -26.25 -1.81
CA ALA A 16 26.66 -24.82 -2.13
C ALA A 16 26.48 -24.48 -3.64
N SER A 17 26.00 -23.25 -3.88
CA SER A 17 25.86 -22.59 -5.20
C SER A 17 24.77 -23.11 -6.16
N SER A 18 23.53 -23.26 -5.67
CA SER A 18 22.33 -23.44 -6.54
C SER A 18 21.05 -22.79 -5.98
N ALA A 19 21.17 -21.52 -5.55
CA ALA A 19 19.99 -20.67 -5.34
C ALA A 19 19.36 -20.31 -6.70
N LEU A 20 18.57 -21.23 -7.27
CA LEU A 20 17.77 -20.92 -8.46
C LEU A 20 16.75 -19.83 -8.10
N SER A 21 16.68 -18.81 -8.95
CA SER A 21 15.64 -17.80 -8.90
C SER A 21 14.28 -18.46 -9.11
N ALA A 22 13.52 -18.64 -8.04
CA ALA A 22 12.10 -18.93 -8.15
C ALA A 22 11.43 -17.78 -8.90
N ALA A 23 10.68 -18.09 -9.97
CA ALA A 23 9.83 -17.10 -10.61
C ALA A 23 8.80 -16.62 -9.56
N PRO A 24 8.61 -15.30 -9.37
CA PRO A 24 7.65 -14.81 -8.40
C PRO A 24 6.23 -15.26 -8.80
N ALA A 25 5.45 -15.68 -7.80
CA ALA A 25 4.03 -15.94 -8.00
C ALA A 25 3.29 -14.65 -8.41
N ASN A 26 2.08 -14.79 -8.94
CA ASN A 26 1.19 -13.66 -9.20
C ASN A 26 0.72 -13.04 -7.88
N ALA A 27 1.56 -12.15 -7.33
CA ALA A 27 1.14 -11.11 -6.42
C ALA A 27 0.28 -10.07 -7.17
N GLY A 28 -0.27 -9.10 -6.44
CA GLY A 28 -0.91 -7.95 -7.06
C GLY A 28 0.11 -7.08 -7.77
N TYR A 29 0.27 -7.22 -9.08
CA TYR A 29 1.04 -6.29 -9.91
C TYR A 29 0.41 -4.88 -10.01
N SER A 30 -0.47 -4.53 -9.07
CA SER A 30 -1.05 -3.20 -8.88
C SER A 30 -0.11 -2.23 -8.16
N HIS A 31 0.66 -2.70 -7.18
CA HIS A 31 1.56 -1.85 -6.41
C HIS A 31 2.88 -2.55 -6.06
N LEU A 32 3.97 -1.80 -6.12
CA LEU A 32 5.23 -2.12 -5.45
C LEU A 32 5.34 -1.30 -4.17
N VAL A 33 5.69 -1.95 -3.06
CA VAL A 33 6.04 -1.32 -1.78
C VAL A 33 7.56 -1.34 -1.66
N LEU A 34 8.16 -0.20 -1.34
CA LEU A 34 9.60 0.00 -1.26
C LEU A 34 9.97 0.54 0.12
N LEU A 35 11.08 0.06 0.65
CA LEU A 35 11.76 0.64 1.80
C LEU A 35 13.08 1.25 1.32
N LEU A 36 13.22 2.57 1.36
CA LEU A 36 14.51 3.22 1.12
C LEU A 36 15.43 2.99 2.32
N LYS A 37 16.73 2.77 2.10
CA LYS A 37 17.71 2.69 3.20
C LYS A 37 17.67 3.94 4.07
N ASP A 38 17.96 3.75 5.35
CA ASP A 38 18.40 4.83 6.20
C ASP A 38 19.75 5.36 5.68
N ASP A 39 19.77 6.62 5.25
CA ASP A 39 20.92 7.35 4.76
C ASP A 39 21.68 8.09 5.89
N GLY A 40 21.22 7.94 7.14
CA GLY A 40 21.76 8.64 8.31
C GLY A 40 21.54 10.14 8.28
N SER A 41 20.69 10.66 7.38
CA SER A 41 20.55 12.09 7.17
C SER A 41 19.44 12.68 8.04
N THR A 42 19.83 13.54 8.97
CA THR A 42 18.91 14.39 9.73
C THR A 42 18.16 15.39 8.83
N SER A 43 18.60 15.55 7.59
CA SER A 43 18.00 16.35 6.51
C SER A 43 16.74 15.74 5.89
N ARG A 44 16.26 14.57 6.34
CA ARG A 44 14.81 14.28 6.30
C ARG A 44 14.10 15.14 7.37
N HIS A 45 14.32 16.45 7.35
CA HIS A 45 13.85 17.34 8.39
C HIS A 45 12.32 17.37 8.39
N PHE A 46 11.77 17.39 9.61
CA PHE A 46 10.36 17.64 9.92
C PHE A 46 9.74 18.87 9.19
N GLN A 47 10.56 19.81 8.71
CA GLN A 47 10.14 21.03 8.03
C GLN A 47 10.48 21.08 6.53
N ASP A 48 11.33 20.18 6.03
CA ASP A 48 11.82 20.23 4.65
C ASP A 48 10.80 19.70 3.65
N THR A 49 10.74 20.35 2.48
CA THR A 49 9.96 19.91 1.32
C THR A 49 10.75 19.00 0.39
N TYR A 50 11.93 18.54 0.80
CA TYR A 50 12.75 17.63 0.03
C TYR A 50 12.27 16.19 0.23
N ASP A 51 11.39 15.73 -0.66
CA ASP A 51 11.07 14.31 -0.76
C ASP A 51 12.28 13.55 -1.37
N PRO A 52 12.87 12.56 -0.68
CA PRO A 52 13.85 11.65 -1.26
C PRO A 52 13.41 11.00 -2.57
N SER A 53 12.11 10.88 -2.84
CA SER A 53 11.64 10.38 -4.14
C SER A 53 12.00 11.30 -5.30
N SER A 54 12.33 12.58 -5.10
CA SER A 54 12.70 13.51 -6.19
C SER A 54 13.89 13.05 -7.04
N THR A 55 14.86 12.34 -6.47
CA THR A 55 15.96 11.70 -7.23
C THR A 55 15.51 10.44 -7.96
N PHE A 56 14.51 9.73 -7.44
CA PHE A 56 13.91 8.54 -8.06
C PHE A 56 12.86 8.85 -9.13
N GLN A 57 12.09 9.94 -9.02
CA GLN A 57 10.98 10.30 -9.92
C GLN A 57 11.42 10.42 -11.40
N THR A 58 12.68 10.79 -11.63
CA THR A 58 13.30 10.84 -12.97
C THR A 58 13.57 9.47 -13.60
N HIS A 59 13.59 8.41 -12.79
CA HIS A 59 13.89 7.02 -13.17
C HIS A 59 12.74 6.03 -12.87
N VAL A 60 11.75 6.49 -12.09
CA VAL A 60 10.67 5.74 -11.44
C VAL A 60 9.45 6.68 -11.28
N PRO A 61 8.63 6.87 -12.33
CA PRO A 61 7.44 7.72 -12.24
C PRO A 61 6.41 7.16 -11.24
N ASN A 62 5.53 8.03 -10.75
CA ASN A 62 4.39 7.70 -9.87
C ASN A 62 4.72 7.13 -8.47
N ILE A 63 6.00 7.14 -8.06
CA ILE A 63 6.42 6.85 -6.68
C ILE A 63 5.83 7.88 -5.69
N LYS A 64 5.31 7.42 -4.54
CA LYS A 64 4.67 8.23 -3.48
C LYS A 64 5.07 7.70 -2.11
N ALA A 65 5.28 8.57 -1.12
CA ALA A 65 5.52 8.13 0.27
C ALA A 65 4.26 7.49 0.85
N LEU A 66 4.41 6.36 1.57
CA LEU A 66 3.32 5.67 2.29
C LEU A 66 2.73 6.59 3.37
N VAL A 67 3.60 7.30 4.09
CA VAL A 67 3.23 8.37 5.02
C VAL A 67 3.68 9.71 4.42
N PRO A 68 2.77 10.52 3.83
CA PRO A 68 3.13 11.78 3.23
C PRO A 68 3.83 12.74 4.20
N PRO A 69 4.81 13.55 3.76
CA PRO A 69 5.41 14.60 4.57
C PRO A 69 4.35 15.66 4.93
N SER A 70 4.36 16.14 6.17
CA SER A 70 3.43 17.17 6.65
C SER A 70 4.11 18.14 7.60
N LYS A 71 3.88 19.44 7.41
CA LYS A 71 4.43 20.54 8.21
C LYS A 71 3.85 20.65 9.64
N THR A 72 2.99 19.72 10.06
CA THR A 72 2.21 19.79 11.32
C THR A 72 2.53 18.73 12.38
N ARG A 73 3.48 17.79 12.14
CA ARG A 73 3.28 16.38 12.53
C ARG A 73 3.20 15.91 14.01
N THR A 74 3.98 16.19 15.08
CA THR A 74 5.16 16.98 15.45
C THR A 74 6.51 16.26 15.22
N LEU A 75 7.63 16.76 15.78
CA LEU A 75 8.92 16.04 15.85
C LEU A 75 8.80 14.69 16.58
N GLU A 76 8.06 14.63 17.69
CA GLU A 76 7.87 13.36 18.44
C GLU A 76 7.12 12.34 17.59
N ALA A 77 6.08 12.78 16.88
CA ALA A 77 5.33 11.93 15.95
C ALA A 77 6.16 11.54 14.71
N PHE A 78 7.10 12.38 14.27
CA PHE A 78 8.07 11.97 13.25
C PHE A 78 9.03 10.90 13.78
N GLN A 79 9.60 11.08 14.96
CA GLN A 79 10.46 10.07 15.61
C GLN A 79 9.74 8.75 15.87
N ALA A 80 8.43 8.78 16.18
CA ALA A 80 7.58 7.59 16.26
C ALA A 80 7.52 6.85 14.91
N LEU A 81 7.33 7.55 13.79
CA LEU A 81 7.41 6.92 12.46
C LEU A 81 8.82 6.34 12.18
N GLN A 82 9.88 7.05 12.58
CA GLN A 82 11.26 6.61 12.33
C GLN A 82 11.62 5.31 13.09
N ARG A 83 11.14 5.14 14.33
CA ARG A 83 11.34 3.89 15.10
C ARG A 83 10.80 2.68 14.34
N HIS A 84 9.66 2.83 13.68
CA HIS A 84 9.01 1.79 12.88
C HIS A 84 9.26 1.93 11.37
N ARG A 85 10.31 2.65 10.94
CA ARG A 85 10.73 2.83 9.53
C ARG A 85 9.69 3.48 8.58
N LEU A 86 8.56 3.96 9.11
CA LEU A 86 7.40 4.47 8.36
C LEU A 86 7.68 5.80 7.63
N ASP A 87 8.79 6.48 7.92
CA ASP A 87 9.31 7.64 7.18
C ASP A 87 10.07 7.27 5.90
N ARG A 88 10.37 5.98 5.69
CA ARG A 88 11.17 5.46 4.58
C ARG A 88 10.40 4.57 3.60
N TYR A 89 9.11 4.34 3.85
CA TYR A 89 8.25 3.53 2.99
C TYR A 89 7.62 4.33 1.84
N TYR A 90 7.64 3.75 0.64
CA TYR A 90 7.08 4.31 -0.58
C TYR A 90 6.25 3.27 -1.35
N ILE A 91 5.28 3.72 -2.14
CA ILE A 91 4.46 2.92 -3.05
C ILE A 91 4.65 3.42 -4.48
N ILE A 92 4.74 2.49 -5.45
CA ILE A 92 4.60 2.77 -6.88
C ILE A 92 3.33 2.08 -7.38
N ASP A 93 2.47 2.83 -8.07
CA ASP A 93 1.37 2.27 -8.87
C ASP A 93 1.92 1.62 -10.14
N THR A 94 1.71 0.31 -10.29
CA THR A 94 2.11 -0.49 -11.45
C THR A 94 0.91 -1.02 -12.25
N GLN A 95 -0.33 -0.58 -11.98
CA GLN A 95 -1.54 -1.02 -12.71
C GLN A 95 -1.50 -0.67 -14.21
N HIS A 96 -0.67 0.30 -14.59
CA HIS A 96 -0.45 0.73 -15.96
C HIS A 96 0.63 -0.07 -16.72
N LEU A 97 1.23 -1.09 -16.08
CA LEU A 97 2.28 -1.94 -16.63
C LEU A 97 1.77 -3.37 -16.87
N THR A 98 2.44 -4.13 -17.75
CA THR A 98 2.27 -5.59 -17.79
C THR A 98 2.97 -6.26 -16.60
N PRO A 99 2.58 -7.48 -16.21
CA PRO A 99 3.29 -8.24 -15.16
C PRO A 99 4.81 -8.32 -15.39
N ASP A 100 5.25 -8.63 -16.61
CA ASP A 100 6.67 -8.69 -16.97
C ASP A 100 7.38 -7.34 -16.79
N GLN A 101 6.72 -6.23 -17.15
CA GLN A 101 7.25 -4.88 -16.95
C GLN A 101 7.33 -4.51 -15.47
N ALA A 102 6.32 -4.85 -14.68
CA ALA A 102 6.30 -4.64 -13.25
C ALA A 102 7.38 -5.47 -12.54
N GLN A 103 7.55 -6.75 -12.92
CA GLN A 103 8.63 -7.61 -12.42
C GLN A 103 10.01 -7.08 -12.81
N ALA A 104 10.19 -6.62 -14.04
CA ALA A 104 11.46 -6.01 -14.50
C ALA A 104 11.77 -4.70 -13.74
N LEU A 105 10.75 -3.89 -13.44
CA LEU A 105 10.89 -2.71 -12.59
C LEU A 105 11.29 -3.11 -11.16
N ALA A 106 10.63 -4.09 -10.56
CA ALA A 106 10.98 -4.62 -9.24
C ALA A 106 12.43 -5.14 -9.20
N ALA A 107 12.83 -5.94 -10.19
CA ALA A 107 14.18 -6.50 -10.30
C ALA A 107 15.26 -5.43 -10.54
N LYS A 108 14.93 -4.31 -11.21
CA LYS A 108 15.78 -3.12 -11.33
C LYS A 108 15.91 -2.39 -9.98
N LEU A 109 14.80 -2.21 -9.26
CA LEU A 109 14.76 -1.55 -7.95
C LEU A 109 15.54 -2.34 -6.88
N LYS A 110 15.49 -3.69 -6.90
CA LYS A 110 16.32 -4.56 -6.03
C LYS A 110 17.83 -4.43 -6.25
N GLN A 111 18.28 -3.72 -7.30
CA GLN A 111 19.70 -3.47 -7.59
C GLN A 111 20.13 -2.03 -7.23
N ASP A 112 19.21 -1.16 -6.81
CA ASP A 112 19.54 0.22 -6.44
C ASP A 112 20.24 0.26 -5.07
N PRO A 113 21.42 0.86 -4.94
CA PRO A 113 22.17 0.87 -3.69
C PRO A 113 21.46 1.62 -2.55
N ALA A 114 20.48 2.49 -2.83
CA ALA A 114 19.72 3.24 -1.85
C ALA A 114 18.38 2.59 -1.45
N ILE A 115 18.01 1.45 -2.06
CA ILE A 115 16.84 0.66 -1.65
C ILE A 115 17.27 -0.43 -0.65
N GLU A 116 16.52 -0.57 0.44
CA GLU A 116 16.73 -1.58 1.50
C GLU A 116 15.95 -2.85 1.17
N ASP A 117 14.69 -2.68 0.78
CA ASP A 117 13.77 -3.74 0.39
C ASP A 117 12.75 -3.21 -0.64
N VAL A 118 12.20 -4.10 -1.46
CA VAL A 118 11.07 -3.82 -2.33
C VAL A 118 10.34 -5.12 -2.65
N ASP A 119 9.01 -5.13 -2.54
CA ASP A 119 8.21 -6.26 -2.99
C ASP A 119 6.85 -5.79 -3.53
N PHE A 120 6.08 -6.70 -4.13
CA PHE A 120 4.70 -6.41 -4.50
C PHE A 120 3.80 -6.36 -3.27
N GLU A 121 2.82 -5.45 -3.28
CA GLU A 121 1.72 -5.50 -2.31
C GLU A 121 0.99 -6.85 -2.46
N PRO A 122 0.97 -7.72 -1.42
CA PRO A 122 0.33 -9.02 -1.54
C PRO A 122 -1.18 -8.87 -1.71
N GLN A 123 -1.77 -9.64 -2.63
CA GLN A 123 -3.22 -9.63 -2.77
C GLN A 123 -3.88 -10.23 -1.54
N VAL A 124 -4.90 -9.54 -1.03
CA VAL A 124 -5.80 -10.03 0.01
C VAL A 124 -6.82 -10.97 -0.65
N ASP A 125 -7.17 -12.09 -0.01
CA ASP A 125 -8.26 -12.94 -0.50
C ASP A 125 -9.62 -12.24 -0.32
N GLY A 126 -10.57 -12.47 -1.23
CA GLY A 126 -11.91 -11.86 -1.21
C GLY A 126 -12.81 -12.29 -0.03
N MET A 127 -12.36 -13.22 0.82
CA MET A 127 -13.08 -13.79 1.96
C MET A 127 -14.36 -14.56 1.61
N GLU A 128 -14.62 -14.81 0.31
CA GLU A 128 -15.91 -15.32 -0.17
C GLU A 128 -16.26 -16.71 0.35
N ASN A 129 -15.24 -17.55 0.59
CA ASN A 129 -15.39 -18.93 1.07
C ASN A 129 -15.68 -19.04 2.58
N ASP A 130 -15.29 -18.03 3.37
CA ASP A 130 -15.49 -18.03 4.83
C ASP A 130 -16.93 -17.57 5.20
N ASN A 131 -17.69 -17.05 4.22
CA ASN A 131 -19.08 -16.58 4.38
C ASN A 131 -20.01 -17.65 4.97
N GLY A 132 -20.60 -17.34 6.12
CA GLY A 132 -21.61 -18.19 6.74
C GLY A 132 -22.88 -18.30 5.89
N THR A 133 -23.33 -19.53 5.65
CA THR A 133 -24.57 -19.83 4.90
C THR A 133 -25.77 -19.18 5.61
N PRO A 134 -26.61 -18.40 4.91
CA PRO A 134 -27.80 -17.82 5.53
C PRO A 134 -28.79 -18.87 6.05
N ALA A 135 -29.32 -18.63 7.24
CA ALA A 135 -30.55 -19.25 7.72
C ALA A 135 -31.76 -18.76 6.90
N MET A 136 -32.93 -19.39 7.11
CA MET A 136 -34.16 -18.94 6.46
C MET A 136 -34.50 -17.50 6.85
N GLU A 137 -34.84 -16.69 5.84
CA GLU A 137 -35.25 -15.30 6.03
C GLU A 137 -36.48 -15.21 6.94
N SER A 138 -36.37 -14.34 7.95
CA SER A 138 -37.42 -14.13 8.95
C SER A 138 -38.01 -12.73 8.79
N LEU A 139 -39.34 -12.61 8.90
CA LEU A 139 -40.01 -11.32 8.99
C LEU A 139 -39.50 -10.56 10.21
N ARG A 140 -39.46 -9.22 10.11
CA ARG A 140 -38.96 -8.34 11.18
C ARG A 140 -39.68 -8.52 12.54
N SER A 141 -40.92 -8.98 12.52
CA SER A 141 -41.74 -9.30 13.70
C SER A 141 -41.38 -10.63 14.37
N ASP A 142 -40.71 -11.53 13.66
CA ASP A 142 -40.65 -12.96 13.97
C ASP A 142 -39.21 -13.51 13.96
N ILE A 143 -38.21 -12.64 14.09
CA ILE A 143 -36.80 -13.01 14.18
C ILE A 143 -36.60 -13.83 15.47
N PRO A 144 -36.17 -15.11 15.42
CA PRO A 144 -35.95 -15.88 16.63
C PRO A 144 -34.68 -15.44 17.35
N ASP A 145 -34.62 -15.66 18.67
CA ASP A 145 -33.36 -15.67 19.42
C ASP A 145 -32.50 -16.86 18.97
N HIS A 146 -31.22 -16.62 18.70
CA HIS A 146 -30.21 -17.62 18.33
C HIS A 146 -29.04 -17.71 19.33
N THR A 147 -29.08 -16.98 20.44
CA THR A 147 -28.02 -16.97 21.47
C THR A 147 -27.70 -18.38 21.98
N ALA A 148 -28.72 -19.24 22.16
CA ALA A 148 -28.57 -20.65 22.52
C ALA A 148 -27.74 -21.51 21.53
N ARG A 149 -27.46 -21.00 20.32
CA ARG A 149 -26.55 -21.62 19.32
C ARG A 149 -25.15 -20.99 19.30
N GLN A 150 -24.94 -19.84 19.95
CA GLN A 150 -23.65 -19.16 20.06
C GLN A 150 -22.78 -19.83 21.16
N GLY A 151 -22.45 -21.12 20.97
CA GLY A 151 -21.75 -21.93 21.97
C GLY A 151 -20.39 -21.36 22.42
N TYR A 152 -19.79 -20.51 21.59
CA TYR A 152 -18.55 -19.78 21.89
C TYR A 152 -18.69 -18.68 22.97
N LEU A 153 -19.91 -18.27 23.38
CA LEU A 153 -20.13 -17.28 24.44
C LEU A 153 -20.04 -17.85 25.87
N TYR A 154 -20.27 -19.15 26.01
CA TYR A 154 -20.38 -19.83 27.31
C TYR A 154 -19.01 -20.23 27.87
N ASP A 155 -18.98 -20.88 29.04
CA ASP A 155 -17.74 -21.35 29.64
C ASP A 155 -17.11 -22.52 28.85
N ARG A 156 -15.95 -23.00 29.33
CA ARG A 156 -15.14 -24.06 28.70
C ARG A 156 -15.84 -25.43 28.57
N THR A 157 -16.99 -25.63 29.20
CA THR A 157 -17.76 -26.88 29.14
C THR A 157 -18.39 -27.07 27.76
N ALA A 158 -17.98 -28.13 27.06
CA ALA A 158 -18.50 -28.45 25.74
C ALA A 158 -19.98 -28.85 25.78
N LEU A 159 -20.83 -28.09 25.10
CA LEU A 159 -22.24 -28.45 24.87
C LEU A 159 -22.35 -29.38 23.66
N ALA A 160 -23.16 -30.44 23.73
CA ALA A 160 -23.37 -31.34 22.59
C ALA A 160 -23.99 -30.57 21.40
N PRO A 161 -23.54 -30.79 20.14
CA PRO A 161 -22.68 -31.88 19.67
C PRO A 161 -21.16 -31.61 19.79
N TYR A 162 -20.75 -30.45 20.29
CA TYR A 162 -19.37 -29.97 20.32
C TYR A 162 -18.46 -30.74 21.30
N ARG A 163 -17.15 -30.47 21.26
CA ARG A 163 -16.09 -31.06 22.10
C ARG A 163 -15.23 -30.01 22.80
N ILE A 164 -15.52 -28.73 22.60
CA ILE A 164 -14.89 -27.62 23.29
C ILE A 164 -15.94 -26.55 23.63
N GLY A 165 -15.76 -25.83 24.73
CA GLY A 165 -16.64 -24.74 25.15
C GLY A 165 -16.25 -23.39 24.56
N GLY A 166 -16.78 -22.32 25.16
CA GLY A 166 -16.60 -20.93 24.73
C GLY A 166 -15.58 -20.12 25.54
N VAL A 167 -15.50 -18.82 25.23
CA VAL A 167 -14.58 -17.86 25.86
C VAL A 167 -15.11 -17.20 27.14
N ASN A 168 -16.25 -17.69 27.65
CA ASN A 168 -16.85 -17.31 28.93
C ASN A 168 -17.36 -15.85 29.03
N ALA A 169 -17.75 -15.26 27.89
CA ALA A 169 -18.29 -13.89 27.81
C ALA A 169 -19.50 -13.66 28.71
N THR A 170 -20.38 -14.66 28.84
CA THR A 170 -21.57 -14.59 29.71
C THR A 170 -21.27 -14.43 31.22
N GLN A 171 -20.04 -14.67 31.66
CA GLN A 171 -19.59 -14.31 33.02
C GLN A 171 -18.97 -12.91 33.04
N ALA A 172 -18.23 -12.52 32.00
CA ALA A 172 -17.69 -11.17 31.85
C ALA A 172 -18.78 -10.10 31.88
N TRP A 173 -19.93 -10.34 31.24
CA TRP A 173 -21.09 -9.44 31.24
C TRP A 173 -21.69 -9.12 32.62
N LYS A 174 -21.28 -9.83 33.68
CA LYS A 174 -21.68 -9.59 35.08
C LYS A 174 -20.72 -8.64 35.80
N ILE A 175 -19.61 -8.27 35.16
CA ILE A 175 -18.57 -7.38 35.65
C ILE A 175 -18.66 -6.08 34.84
N PRO A 176 -18.68 -4.89 35.48
CA PRO A 176 -18.69 -3.62 34.77
C PRO A 176 -17.54 -3.50 33.76
N GLY A 177 -17.84 -3.03 32.55
CA GLY A 177 -16.92 -2.97 31.41
C GLY A 177 -16.84 -4.26 30.59
N GLY A 178 -17.39 -5.37 31.10
CA GLY A 178 -17.30 -6.69 30.46
C GLY A 178 -18.18 -6.88 29.23
N LYS A 179 -19.16 -6.00 28.99
CA LYS A 179 -19.92 -5.92 27.72
C LYS A 179 -19.30 -4.95 26.72
N GLY A 180 -18.14 -4.36 27.03
CA GLY A 180 -17.47 -3.38 26.20
C GLY A 180 -17.91 -1.95 26.46
N GLU A 181 -18.47 -1.64 27.63
CA GLU A 181 -18.84 -0.27 28.00
C GLU A 181 -17.62 0.67 27.90
N ASN A 182 -17.78 1.81 27.23
CA ASN A 182 -16.71 2.76 26.87
C ASN A 182 -15.60 2.21 25.94
N MET A 183 -15.74 1.01 25.38
CA MET A 183 -14.81 0.44 24.41
C MET A 183 -15.13 0.85 22.98
N ARG A 184 -14.13 0.66 22.13
CA ARG A 184 -14.26 0.71 20.67
C ARG A 184 -13.57 -0.51 20.08
N VAL A 185 -14.18 -1.10 19.07
CA VAL A 185 -13.57 -2.10 18.20
C VAL A 185 -13.69 -1.61 16.77
N VAL A 186 -12.60 -1.60 16.01
CA VAL A 186 -12.62 -1.27 14.59
C VAL A 186 -12.38 -2.54 13.78
N SER A 187 -13.36 -2.90 12.95
CA SER A 187 -13.22 -3.94 11.93
C SER A 187 -12.38 -3.41 10.77
N SER A 188 -11.49 -4.25 10.26
CA SER A 188 -10.64 -3.97 9.10
C SER A 188 -10.73 -5.07 8.05
N GLU A 189 -11.71 -4.92 7.15
CA GLU A 189 -12.10 -5.92 6.14
C GLU A 189 -12.07 -5.30 4.71
N ILE A 190 -12.31 -6.10 3.66
CA ILE A 190 -12.41 -5.59 2.27
C ILE A 190 -13.73 -4.85 2.03
N SER A 191 -14.80 -5.37 2.64
CA SER A 191 -16.19 -4.91 2.53
C SER A 191 -16.72 -4.57 3.92
N HIS A 192 -17.67 -3.65 4.02
CA HIS A 192 -18.24 -3.20 5.30
C HIS A 192 -19.49 -4.01 5.69
N TRP A 193 -19.82 -4.04 6.98
CA TRP A 193 -21.03 -4.70 7.47
C TRP A 193 -22.30 -3.98 7.03
N SER A 194 -23.45 -4.67 7.04
CA SER A 194 -24.73 -4.02 6.77
C SER A 194 -25.11 -3.06 7.90
N TYR A 195 -24.85 -1.76 7.70
CA TYR A 195 -25.24 -0.67 8.61
C TYR A 195 -26.76 -0.52 8.80
N ASN A 196 -27.57 -1.30 8.07
CA ASN A 196 -29.03 -1.37 8.20
C ASN A 196 -29.51 -2.69 8.80
N HIS A 197 -28.62 -3.61 9.18
CA HIS A 197 -28.97 -4.81 9.91
C HIS A 197 -29.53 -4.45 11.28
N LEU A 198 -30.68 -5.03 11.65
CA LEU A 198 -31.41 -4.62 12.84
C LEU A 198 -30.64 -4.93 14.14
N ASP A 199 -29.84 -6.00 14.12
CA ASP A 199 -29.07 -6.49 15.27
C ASP A 199 -27.79 -5.67 15.51
N LEU A 200 -27.29 -4.95 14.50
CA LEU A 200 -25.96 -4.32 14.49
C LEU A 200 -26.00 -2.80 14.74
N PRO A 201 -24.97 -2.24 15.43
CA PRO A 201 -24.79 -0.80 15.49
C PRO A 201 -24.26 -0.23 14.16
N LYS A 202 -24.38 1.10 14.02
CA LYS A 202 -23.75 1.86 12.93
C LYS A 202 -22.32 2.24 13.31
N PRO A 203 -21.41 2.45 12.34
CA PRO A 203 -20.04 2.88 12.63
C PRO A 203 -19.99 4.22 13.37
N PHE A 204 -19.10 4.34 14.37
CA PHE A 204 -18.65 5.64 14.92
C PHE A 204 -17.59 6.31 14.03
N LEU A 205 -16.91 5.51 13.21
CA LEU A 205 -15.81 5.87 12.32
C LEU A 205 -15.91 5.01 11.06
N GLU A 206 -15.73 5.61 9.89
CA GLU A 206 -15.62 4.89 8.62
C GLU A 206 -14.42 5.44 7.83
N ILE A 207 -13.46 4.57 7.52
CA ILE A 207 -12.29 4.87 6.66
C ILE A 207 -12.38 3.98 5.43
N SER A 208 -12.99 4.47 4.35
CA SER A 208 -13.37 3.68 3.17
C SER A 208 -12.96 4.35 1.87
N GLN A 209 -12.55 3.58 0.86
CA GLN A 209 -12.31 4.04 -0.51
C GLN A 209 -13.39 3.48 -1.47
N GLY A 210 -14.65 3.48 -1.01
CA GLY A 210 -15.76 2.89 -1.76
C GLY A 210 -15.90 1.38 -1.54
N ALA A 211 -15.61 0.91 -0.32
CA ALA A 211 -16.01 -0.43 0.10
C ALA A 211 -17.51 -0.65 -0.12
N VAL A 212 -17.89 -1.87 -0.50
CA VAL A 212 -19.28 -2.30 -0.62
C VAL A 212 -19.72 -3.03 0.65
N VAL A 213 -21.03 -3.23 0.83
CA VAL A 213 -21.56 -4.08 1.91
C VAL A 213 -21.25 -5.56 1.63
N GLY A 214 -20.81 -6.30 2.66
CA GLY A 214 -20.39 -7.70 2.55
C GLY A 214 -20.95 -8.60 3.65
N ALA A 215 -21.14 -9.88 3.30
CA ALA A 215 -21.62 -10.91 4.23
C ALA A 215 -20.58 -11.25 5.33
N HIS A 216 -19.29 -11.32 4.96
CA HIS A 216 -18.19 -11.67 5.85
C HIS A 216 -18.01 -10.67 7.01
N ASP A 217 -17.85 -9.37 6.74
CA ASP A 217 -17.76 -8.36 7.81
C ASP A 217 -19.07 -8.28 8.63
N THR A 218 -20.23 -8.47 7.98
CA THR A 218 -21.51 -8.60 8.70
C THR A 218 -21.52 -9.79 9.66
N ALA A 219 -20.83 -10.88 9.37
CA ALA A 219 -20.66 -12.02 10.28
C ALA A 219 -19.55 -11.78 11.33
N SER A 220 -18.47 -11.09 10.96
CA SER A 220 -17.40 -10.66 11.87
C SER A 220 -17.97 -9.77 12.98
N VAL A 221 -18.59 -8.64 12.64
CA VAL A 221 -19.04 -7.68 13.64
C VAL A 221 -20.25 -8.15 14.46
N GLY A 222 -21.09 -9.06 13.96
CA GLY A 222 -22.14 -9.66 14.79
C GLY A 222 -21.56 -10.51 15.92
N THR A 223 -20.46 -11.22 15.64
CA THR A 223 -19.69 -11.98 16.62
C THR A 223 -19.06 -11.05 17.67
N ILE A 224 -18.64 -9.85 17.27
CA ILE A 224 -18.09 -8.82 18.18
C ILE A 224 -19.22 -8.17 19.01
N ALA A 225 -20.26 -7.62 18.36
CA ALA A 225 -21.17 -6.65 18.95
C ALA A 225 -22.61 -6.63 18.36
N SER A 226 -23.18 -7.78 17.99
CA SER A 226 -24.65 -7.89 17.92
C SER A 226 -25.28 -7.50 19.26
N ARG A 227 -26.39 -6.75 19.22
CA ARG A 227 -27.00 -6.14 20.42
C ARG A 227 -27.73 -7.17 21.28
N GLU A 228 -27.61 -7.03 22.60
CA GLU A 228 -28.47 -7.75 23.55
C GLU A 228 -29.90 -7.14 23.55
N ASN A 229 -30.72 -7.53 22.56
CA ASN A 229 -32.01 -6.89 22.25
C ASN A 229 -33.24 -7.82 22.37
N GLY A 230 -33.04 -9.12 22.60
CA GLY A 230 -34.11 -10.12 22.75
C GLY A 230 -34.49 -10.89 21.48
N PHE A 231 -33.82 -10.67 20.34
CA PHE A 231 -33.90 -11.48 19.13
C PHE A 231 -32.50 -11.67 18.52
N GLY A 232 -32.38 -12.48 17.47
CA GLY A 232 -31.16 -12.53 16.66
C GLY A 232 -29.98 -13.11 17.43
N THR A 233 -28.93 -12.32 17.62
CA THR A 233 -27.68 -12.76 18.26
C THR A 233 -27.18 -11.75 19.28
N THR A 234 -26.21 -12.12 20.11
CA THR A 234 -25.53 -11.19 21.02
C THR A 234 -24.03 -11.36 20.90
N GLY A 235 -23.31 -10.29 20.58
CA GLY A 235 -21.87 -10.32 20.41
C GLY A 235 -21.13 -10.47 21.75
N ILE A 236 -19.81 -10.72 21.69
CA ILE A 236 -18.97 -10.81 22.90
C ILE A 236 -19.03 -9.50 23.73
N VAL A 237 -19.12 -8.35 23.07
CA VAL A 237 -19.18 -7.01 23.65
C VAL A 237 -20.34 -6.19 23.06
N PRO A 238 -21.60 -6.46 23.46
CA PRO A 238 -22.79 -5.88 22.83
C PRO A 238 -22.97 -4.37 23.09
N GLU A 239 -22.18 -3.77 23.98
CA GLU A 239 -22.23 -2.34 24.32
C GLU A 239 -21.01 -1.54 23.81
N THR A 240 -20.12 -2.16 23.01
CA THR A 240 -18.97 -1.47 22.40
C THR A 240 -19.38 -0.56 21.22
N GLN A 241 -18.56 0.45 20.93
CA GLN A 241 -18.67 1.23 19.70
C GLN A 241 -17.93 0.54 18.55
N LEU A 242 -18.62 0.22 17.45
CA LEU A 242 -17.98 -0.33 16.25
C LEU A 242 -17.50 0.78 15.30
N GLY A 243 -16.33 0.61 14.70
CA GLY A 243 -15.88 1.39 13.53
C GLY A 243 -15.50 0.48 12.36
N TYR A 244 -15.48 1.03 11.15
CA TYR A 244 -15.03 0.34 9.94
C TYR A 244 -13.77 1.00 9.38
N THR A 245 -12.83 0.19 8.90
CA THR A 245 -11.73 0.60 8.03
C THR A 245 -11.64 -0.39 6.88
N GLN A 246 -11.63 0.08 5.64
CA GLN A 246 -11.31 -0.79 4.51
C GLN A 246 -9.82 -1.14 4.58
N TYR A 247 -9.48 -2.42 4.54
CA TYR A 247 -8.09 -2.87 4.62
C TYR A 247 -7.19 -2.14 3.60
N GLY A 248 -5.96 -1.80 4.02
CA GLY A 248 -4.90 -1.25 3.18
C GLY A 248 -3.94 -0.38 3.99
N ASP A 249 -2.64 -0.47 3.72
CA ASP A 249 -1.55 0.05 4.54
C ASP A 249 -1.74 1.53 4.95
N SER A 250 -2.07 2.42 4.01
CA SER A 250 -2.32 3.84 4.27
C SER A 250 -3.58 4.12 5.10
N ARG A 251 -4.60 3.25 5.02
CA ARG A 251 -5.83 3.33 5.82
C ARG A 251 -5.63 2.80 7.23
N LEU A 252 -4.80 1.77 7.42
CA LEU A 252 -4.36 1.32 8.74
C LEU A 252 -3.56 2.41 9.47
N LEU A 253 -2.71 3.16 8.77
CA LEU A 253 -2.03 4.34 9.30
C LEU A 253 -3.00 5.49 9.65
N GLN A 254 -4.01 5.75 8.81
CA GLN A 254 -5.06 6.71 9.12
C GLN A 254 -5.87 6.30 10.37
N LEU A 255 -6.17 5.01 10.52
CA LEU A 255 -6.81 4.44 11.70
C LEU A 255 -5.92 4.58 12.95
N ALA A 256 -4.62 4.35 12.83
CA ALA A 256 -3.66 4.50 13.93
C ALA A 256 -3.60 5.93 14.47
N GLU A 257 -3.74 6.95 13.62
CA GLU A 257 -3.84 8.36 14.04
C GLU A 257 -5.22 8.75 14.58
N GLY A 258 -6.30 8.09 14.14
CA GLY A 258 -7.67 8.34 14.61
C GLY A 258 -8.07 7.63 15.91
N SER A 259 -7.26 6.68 16.39
CA SER A 259 -7.55 5.82 17.54
C SER A 259 -6.90 6.33 18.83
N ARG A 260 -7.39 5.87 20.00
CA ARG A 260 -6.81 6.15 21.33
C ARG A 260 -6.27 4.86 21.96
N PRO A 261 -5.28 4.93 22.88
CA PRO A 261 -4.73 3.76 23.57
C PRO A 261 -5.83 2.88 24.17
N GLY A 262 -5.69 1.56 24.04
CA GLY A 262 -6.65 0.57 24.51
C GLY A 262 -7.89 0.38 23.62
N ASP A 263 -8.07 1.10 22.51
CA ASP A 263 -9.05 0.68 21.50
C ASP A 263 -8.54 -0.59 20.77
N VAL A 264 -9.47 -1.44 20.29
CA VAL A 264 -9.15 -2.71 19.63
C VAL A 264 -9.30 -2.59 18.12
N VAL A 265 -8.37 -3.18 17.36
CA VAL A 265 -8.42 -3.26 15.90
C VAL A 265 -8.39 -4.74 15.47
N GLN A 266 -9.42 -5.14 14.73
CA GLN A 266 -9.66 -6.49 14.25
C GLN A 266 -9.27 -6.57 12.76
N LEU A 267 -8.24 -7.35 12.43
CA LEU A 267 -7.75 -7.58 11.08
C LEU A 267 -8.12 -9.02 10.65
N GLY A 268 -9.32 -9.21 10.10
CA GLY A 268 -9.84 -10.55 9.77
C GLY A 268 -9.42 -11.10 8.41
N VAL A 269 -8.84 -10.24 7.56
CA VAL A 269 -8.33 -10.63 6.23
C VAL A 269 -6.96 -11.31 6.28
N HIS A 270 -6.64 -12.03 5.20
CA HIS A 270 -5.32 -12.64 4.98
C HIS A 270 -4.87 -12.51 3.52
N PHE A 271 -3.57 -12.63 3.27
CA PHE A 271 -3.00 -12.60 1.92
C PHE A 271 -3.15 -13.95 1.21
N LYS A 272 -3.28 -13.89 -0.12
CA LYS A 272 -3.43 -15.04 -1.03
C LYS A 272 -2.21 -15.20 -1.93
N TYR A 273 -1.70 -16.42 -1.98
CA TYR A 273 -0.69 -16.85 -2.94
C TYR A 273 -1.19 -18.09 -3.70
N VAL A 274 -0.87 -18.17 -5.00
CA VAL A 274 -1.23 -19.34 -5.82
C VAL A 274 -0.45 -20.58 -5.38
N THR A 275 0.85 -20.40 -5.10
CA THR A 275 1.73 -21.42 -4.52
C THR A 275 2.70 -20.74 -3.55
N LEU A 276 3.24 -21.52 -2.61
CA LEU A 276 4.29 -21.10 -1.68
C LEU A 276 5.32 -22.24 -1.54
N PRO A 277 6.15 -22.48 -2.58
CA PRO A 277 6.96 -23.71 -2.68
C PRO A 277 7.99 -23.88 -1.55
N GLY A 278 8.46 -22.79 -0.95
CA GLY A 278 9.40 -22.82 0.17
C GLY A 278 8.87 -23.46 1.46
N VAL A 279 7.54 -23.56 1.59
CA VAL A 279 6.84 -24.31 2.66
C VAL A 279 6.06 -25.52 2.13
N GLY A 280 6.31 -25.93 0.88
CA GLY A 280 5.62 -27.04 0.23
C GLY A 280 4.15 -26.77 -0.14
N CYS A 281 3.66 -25.55 -0.01
CA CYS A 281 2.26 -25.23 -0.33
C CYS A 281 2.06 -25.09 -1.85
N ALA A 282 1.10 -25.85 -2.40
CA ALA A 282 0.92 -26.04 -3.85
C ALA A 282 -0.41 -25.50 -4.43
N ALA A 283 -1.36 -25.12 -3.57
CA ALA A 283 -2.62 -24.46 -3.90
C ALA A 283 -3.17 -23.82 -2.62
N ASP A 284 -4.07 -22.83 -2.76
CA ASP A 284 -4.79 -22.17 -1.64
C ASP A 284 -3.86 -21.71 -0.49
N CYS A 285 -2.74 -21.11 -0.86
CA CYS A 285 -1.68 -20.74 0.07
C CYS A 285 -1.93 -19.36 0.68
N PHE A 286 -2.56 -19.34 1.85
CA PHE A 286 -2.87 -18.11 2.57
C PHE A 286 -1.82 -17.77 3.62
N MET A 287 -1.56 -16.47 3.84
CA MET A 287 -0.56 -15.97 4.80
C MET A 287 -1.12 -14.84 5.68
N PRO A 288 -0.75 -14.78 6.97
CA PRO A 288 -1.13 -13.68 7.86
C PRO A 288 -0.42 -12.38 7.48
N LEU A 289 -1.01 -11.25 7.87
CA LEU A 289 -0.65 -9.93 7.33
C LEU A 289 0.75 -9.44 7.72
N GLU A 290 1.32 -9.88 8.85
CA GLU A 290 2.71 -9.57 9.22
C GLU A 290 3.75 -10.25 8.30
N TYR A 291 3.33 -11.03 7.30
CA TYR A 291 4.22 -11.45 6.20
C TYR A 291 4.64 -10.27 5.31
N SER A 292 3.84 -9.20 5.23
CA SER A 292 4.27 -7.92 4.67
C SER A 292 5.09 -7.15 5.71
N LYS A 293 6.32 -6.76 5.35
CA LYS A 293 7.21 -5.95 6.22
C LYS A 293 6.59 -4.59 6.55
N ALA A 294 5.92 -3.95 5.59
CA ALA A 294 5.24 -2.67 5.83
C ALA A 294 4.08 -2.80 6.82
N VAL A 295 3.26 -3.84 6.68
CA VAL A 295 2.12 -4.07 7.59
C VAL A 295 2.58 -4.46 9.00
N ARG A 296 3.64 -5.28 9.11
CA ARG A 296 4.34 -5.58 10.37
C ARG A 296 4.81 -4.31 11.09
N ASP A 297 5.38 -3.36 10.37
CA ASP A 297 5.85 -2.08 10.90
C ASP A 297 4.69 -1.16 11.30
N ILE A 298 3.61 -1.10 10.50
CA ILE A 298 2.37 -0.38 10.84
C ILE A 298 1.75 -0.94 12.13
N ILE A 299 1.67 -2.27 12.26
CA ILE A 299 1.09 -2.93 13.44
C ILE A 299 1.93 -2.62 14.69
N THR A 300 3.25 -2.58 14.58
CA THR A 300 4.15 -2.28 15.72
C THR A 300 4.05 -0.81 16.13
N PHE A 301 3.89 0.11 15.16
CA PHE A 301 3.52 1.50 15.44
C PHE A 301 2.16 1.61 16.16
N MET A 302 1.16 0.80 15.75
CA MET A 302 -0.15 0.76 16.39
C MET A 302 -0.10 0.25 17.84
N THR A 303 0.69 -0.78 18.13
CA THR A 303 0.78 -1.37 19.48
C THR A 303 1.73 -0.61 20.41
N GLU A 304 2.90 -0.17 19.93
CA GLU A 304 3.95 0.44 20.75
C GLU A 304 3.85 1.96 20.84
N GLU A 305 3.57 2.67 19.75
CA GLU A 305 3.42 4.14 19.79
C GLU A 305 1.99 4.51 20.21
N LYS A 306 0.97 3.91 19.59
CA LYS A 306 -0.45 4.25 19.82
C LYS A 306 -1.12 3.45 20.95
N GLY A 307 -0.58 2.29 21.34
CA GLY A 307 -1.14 1.48 22.43
C GLY A 307 -2.44 0.74 22.07
N LEU A 308 -2.64 0.40 20.79
CA LEU A 308 -3.84 -0.27 20.28
C LEU A 308 -3.72 -1.79 20.40
N HIS A 309 -4.85 -2.46 20.64
CA HIS A 309 -4.92 -3.93 20.69
C HIS A 309 -5.20 -4.49 19.29
N VAL A 310 -4.18 -4.93 18.57
CA VAL A 310 -4.32 -5.44 17.19
C VAL A 310 -4.49 -6.97 17.20
N VAL A 311 -5.55 -7.47 16.54
CA VAL A 311 -5.89 -8.90 16.47
C VAL A 311 -5.97 -9.37 15.03
N LEU A 312 -5.09 -10.30 14.64
CA LEU A 312 -5.02 -10.85 13.29
C LEU A 312 -5.71 -12.21 13.19
N ALA A 313 -6.36 -12.48 12.06
CA ALA A 313 -6.64 -13.85 11.65
C ALA A 313 -5.31 -14.56 11.39
N ALA A 314 -5.13 -15.79 11.91
CA ALA A 314 -3.90 -16.54 11.66
C ALA A 314 -3.71 -16.90 10.18
N ALA A 315 -4.78 -16.88 9.36
CA ALA A 315 -4.91 -17.32 7.97
C ALA A 315 -5.23 -18.83 7.78
N ASN A 316 -5.77 -19.15 6.60
CA ASN A 316 -6.41 -20.43 6.28
C ASN A 316 -5.54 -21.38 5.41
N GLY A 317 -4.20 -21.24 5.42
CA GLY A 317 -3.29 -21.95 4.51
C GLY A 317 -2.69 -23.29 4.98
N ASN A 318 -2.96 -23.74 6.21
CA ASN A 318 -2.34 -24.92 6.86
C ASN A 318 -0.79 -24.93 6.85
N ILE A 319 -0.15 -23.75 6.92
CA ILE A 319 1.30 -23.60 6.94
C ILE A 319 1.80 -23.47 8.39
N ASN A 320 2.93 -24.11 8.68
CA ASN A 320 3.67 -23.91 9.94
C ASN A 320 4.45 -22.59 9.88
N LEU A 321 4.12 -21.64 10.76
CA LEU A 321 4.82 -20.35 10.86
C LEU A 321 6.23 -20.48 11.46
N ASP A 322 6.53 -21.60 12.15
CA ASP A 322 7.87 -21.94 12.64
C ASP A 322 8.73 -22.63 11.56
N HIS A 323 8.25 -22.75 10.30
CA HIS A 323 8.99 -23.45 9.25
C HIS A 323 10.31 -22.72 8.91
N PRO A 324 11.46 -23.42 8.79
CA PRO A 324 12.77 -22.80 8.57
C PRO A 324 12.89 -21.87 7.36
N TYR A 325 12.02 -22.02 6.34
CA TYR A 325 11.90 -21.10 5.21
C TYR A 325 11.70 -19.64 5.65
N PHE A 326 10.93 -19.41 6.72
CA PHE A 326 10.68 -18.07 7.25
C PHE A 326 11.86 -17.50 8.04
N ASN A 327 12.94 -18.26 8.28
CA ASN A 327 14.14 -17.82 8.98
C ASN A 327 13.84 -17.09 10.32
N GLY A 328 12.84 -17.57 11.07
CA GLY A 328 12.41 -16.96 12.34
C GLY A 328 11.58 -15.67 12.21
N TRP A 329 11.10 -15.29 11.02
CA TRP A 329 10.29 -14.09 10.80
C TRP A 329 9.09 -13.98 11.75
N PHE A 330 8.44 -15.10 12.06
CA PHE A 330 7.29 -15.17 12.98
C PHE A 330 7.67 -15.56 14.42
N ASP A 331 8.95 -15.75 14.75
CA ASP A 331 9.36 -16.07 16.11
C ASP A 331 9.27 -14.82 17.00
N ARG A 332 8.36 -14.86 17.98
CA ARG A 332 8.18 -13.80 19.00
C ARG A 332 9.43 -13.59 19.85
N ASN A 333 10.33 -14.57 19.91
CA ASN A 333 11.64 -14.47 20.56
C ASN A 333 12.70 -13.78 19.69
N ILE A 334 12.41 -13.46 18.44
CA ILE A 334 13.22 -12.60 17.56
C ILE A 334 12.59 -11.22 17.44
N PHE A 335 11.30 -11.16 17.09
CA PHE A 335 10.53 -9.92 16.94
C PHE A 335 9.09 -10.10 17.44
N ASP A 336 8.60 -9.14 18.20
CA ASP A 336 7.25 -9.15 18.75
C ASP A 336 6.56 -7.81 18.54
N SER A 337 5.70 -7.73 17.52
CA SER A 337 4.84 -6.59 17.22
C SER A 337 3.80 -6.29 18.31
N GLY A 338 3.69 -7.11 19.35
CA GLY A 338 2.68 -6.99 20.40
C GLY A 338 1.24 -7.31 19.96
N SER A 339 1.02 -7.72 18.71
CA SER A 339 -0.29 -8.13 18.20
C SER A 339 -0.67 -9.55 18.63
N VAL A 340 -1.95 -9.90 18.47
CA VAL A 340 -2.51 -11.21 18.84
C VAL A 340 -2.94 -11.97 17.59
N TYR A 341 -2.40 -13.17 17.39
CA TYR A 341 -2.84 -14.09 16.34
C TYR A 341 -3.96 -15.01 16.84
N ALA A 342 -5.07 -15.03 16.11
CA ALA A 342 -6.23 -15.88 16.37
C ALA A 342 -6.23 -17.12 15.44
N GLY A 343 -5.86 -18.27 15.99
CA GLY A 343 -6.03 -19.59 15.36
C GLY A 343 -7.46 -20.11 15.44
N ALA A 344 -7.74 -21.18 14.69
CA ALA A 344 -9.07 -21.77 14.58
C ALA A 344 -9.12 -23.25 15.03
N VAL A 345 -10.15 -23.61 15.81
CA VAL A 345 -10.55 -25.01 16.09
C VAL A 345 -11.88 -25.36 15.43
N GLU A 346 -12.06 -26.63 15.04
CA GLU A 346 -13.37 -27.18 14.65
C GLU A 346 -14.10 -27.59 15.95
N PRO A 347 -15.19 -26.91 16.34
CA PRO A 347 -15.77 -27.13 17.66
C PRO A 347 -16.34 -28.54 17.88
N LYS A 348 -16.67 -29.29 16.81
CA LYS A 348 -17.14 -30.69 16.89
C LYS A 348 -16.02 -31.69 17.20
N THR A 349 -14.76 -31.34 16.98
CA THR A 349 -13.59 -32.14 17.40
C THR A 349 -12.88 -31.53 18.61
N GLY A 350 -12.95 -30.21 18.77
CA GLY A 350 -12.17 -29.45 19.75
C GLY A 350 -10.68 -29.37 19.42
N LEU A 351 -10.31 -29.68 18.17
CA LEU A 351 -8.95 -29.68 17.65
C LEU A 351 -8.77 -28.60 16.59
N ARG A 352 -7.52 -28.24 16.27
CA ARG A 352 -7.19 -27.29 15.19
C ARG A 352 -7.97 -27.60 13.90
N SER A 353 -8.63 -26.59 13.34
CA SER A 353 -9.23 -26.68 12.01
C SER A 353 -8.13 -26.90 10.96
N TYR A 354 -8.34 -27.86 10.04
CA TYR A 354 -7.29 -28.30 9.10
C TYR A 354 -6.64 -27.17 8.30
N PHE A 355 -7.36 -26.07 8.05
CA PHE A 355 -6.89 -24.88 7.33
C PHE A 355 -6.07 -23.90 8.18
N SER A 356 -6.21 -23.89 9.51
CA SER A 356 -5.56 -22.87 10.36
C SER A 356 -4.05 -22.95 10.24
N GLN A 357 -3.36 -21.82 10.04
CA GLN A 357 -1.92 -21.77 10.33
C GLN A 357 -1.67 -22.21 11.77
N TYR A 358 -0.43 -22.66 12.04
CA TYR A 358 0.01 -23.16 13.34
C TYR A 358 1.48 -22.81 13.58
N GLY A 359 1.93 -22.99 14.83
CA GLY A 359 3.29 -22.66 15.28
C GLY A 359 3.30 -21.62 16.40
N SER A 360 4.48 -21.39 16.97
CA SER A 360 4.74 -20.58 18.16
C SER A 360 4.28 -19.12 18.08
N ARG A 361 4.02 -18.60 16.88
CA ARG A 361 3.44 -17.26 16.65
C ARG A 361 1.97 -17.16 17.02
N VAL A 362 1.20 -18.26 16.94
CA VAL A 362 -0.25 -18.25 17.19
C VAL A 362 -0.51 -18.19 18.69
N ASP A 363 -0.90 -17.01 19.18
CA ASP A 363 -1.03 -16.74 20.62
C ASP A 363 -2.23 -17.46 21.25
N VAL A 364 -3.38 -17.41 20.58
CA VAL A 364 -4.67 -17.89 21.07
C VAL A 364 -5.51 -18.47 19.93
N PHE A 365 -6.54 -19.24 20.27
CA PHE A 365 -7.51 -19.73 19.30
C PHE A 365 -8.95 -19.54 19.77
N SER A 366 -9.90 -19.63 18.83
CA SER A 366 -11.31 -19.77 19.14
C SER A 366 -12.03 -20.60 18.06
N TRP A 367 -13.37 -20.64 18.13
CA TRP A 367 -14.20 -21.40 17.20
C TRP A 367 -13.98 -20.92 15.76
N GLY A 368 -13.48 -21.82 14.91
CA GLY A 368 -13.21 -21.59 13.49
C GLY A 368 -14.30 -22.13 12.55
N GLY A 369 -15.50 -22.35 13.07
CA GLY A 369 -16.59 -23.04 12.37
C GLY A 369 -17.80 -23.24 13.29
N SER A 370 -18.96 -23.50 12.70
CA SER A 370 -20.25 -23.55 13.42
C SER A 370 -20.56 -22.26 14.22
N VAL A 371 -19.95 -21.13 13.85
CA VAL A 371 -20.17 -19.84 14.52
C VAL A 371 -21.53 -19.28 14.11
N THR A 372 -22.38 -19.04 15.11
CA THR A 372 -23.67 -18.36 14.95
C THR A 372 -23.49 -16.86 15.10
N THR A 373 -23.96 -16.09 14.12
CA THR A 373 -23.79 -14.63 14.01
C THR A 373 -24.74 -14.08 12.93
N THR A 374 -24.76 -12.77 12.72
CA THR A 374 -25.45 -12.11 11.60
C THR A 374 -24.83 -12.45 10.24
N THR A 375 -25.53 -12.16 9.15
CA THR A 375 -24.99 -12.21 7.78
C THR A 375 -25.78 -11.24 6.88
N TRP A 376 -25.34 -11.07 5.63
CA TRP A 376 -25.97 -10.18 4.65
C TRP A 376 -26.13 -10.88 3.30
N SER A 377 -27.22 -10.58 2.60
CA SER A 377 -27.30 -10.78 1.15
C SER A 377 -28.10 -9.65 0.50
N ALA A 378 -28.04 -9.55 -0.83
CA ALA A 378 -28.87 -8.61 -1.58
C ALA A 378 -30.38 -8.89 -1.47
N SER A 379 -30.79 -10.12 -1.13
CA SER A 379 -32.20 -10.48 -0.90
C SER A 379 -32.62 -10.22 0.56
N ASN A 380 -31.76 -10.55 1.52
CA ASN A 380 -31.96 -10.29 2.95
C ASN A 380 -30.86 -9.36 3.48
N PRO A 381 -31.01 -8.03 3.30
CA PRO A 381 -30.00 -7.06 3.70
C PRO A 381 -30.07 -6.63 5.18
N THR A 382 -31.12 -7.00 5.92
CA THR A 382 -31.41 -6.42 7.26
C THR A 382 -31.72 -7.43 8.37
N THR A 383 -32.06 -8.67 8.05
CA THR A 383 -32.48 -9.72 9.01
C THR A 383 -31.80 -11.07 8.72
N GLY A 384 -30.57 -11.04 8.21
CA GLY A 384 -29.77 -12.22 7.90
C GLY A 384 -29.01 -12.75 9.11
N TYR A 385 -29.08 -14.07 9.35
CA TYR A 385 -28.27 -14.78 10.35
C TYR A 385 -27.66 -16.03 9.72
N SER A 386 -26.57 -16.52 10.29
CA SER A 386 -25.92 -17.78 9.92
C SER A 386 -25.61 -18.63 11.16
N HIS A 387 -25.42 -19.92 10.95
CA HIS A 387 -24.90 -20.88 11.93
C HIS A 387 -23.62 -21.58 11.45
N THR A 388 -23.04 -21.13 10.32
CA THR A 388 -21.93 -21.79 9.63
C THR A 388 -20.79 -20.84 9.26
N TYR A 389 -20.70 -19.65 9.88
CA TYR A 389 -19.52 -18.80 9.75
C TYR A 389 -18.29 -19.58 10.25
N SER A 390 -17.17 -19.46 9.52
CA SER A 390 -16.02 -20.35 9.66
C SER A 390 -14.70 -19.68 9.24
N GLY A 391 -13.61 -20.44 9.20
CA GLY A 391 -12.27 -19.91 8.93
C GLY A 391 -11.61 -19.29 10.17
N THR A 392 -10.33 -18.91 10.07
CA THR A 392 -9.69 -18.07 11.10
C THR A 392 -10.37 -16.71 11.22
N SER A 393 -11.02 -16.24 10.14
CA SER A 393 -11.95 -15.11 10.12
C SER A 393 -13.09 -15.20 11.13
N SER A 394 -13.53 -16.40 11.53
CA SER A 394 -14.59 -16.56 12.55
C SER A 394 -14.05 -16.61 13.99
N ALA A 395 -12.80 -17.04 14.18
CA ALA A 395 -12.15 -17.03 15.48
C ALA A 395 -11.61 -15.62 15.85
N ASN A 396 -11.08 -14.90 14.87
CA ASN A 396 -10.53 -13.54 15.01
C ASN A 396 -11.46 -12.51 15.68
N PRO A 397 -12.74 -12.33 15.28
CA PRO A 397 -13.67 -11.42 15.94
C PRO A 397 -14.04 -11.87 17.36
N ILE A 398 -14.07 -13.18 17.65
CA ILE A 398 -14.27 -13.67 19.04
C ILE A 398 -13.11 -13.18 19.91
N ILE A 399 -11.86 -13.29 19.44
CA ILE A 399 -10.68 -12.82 20.18
C ILE A 399 -10.65 -11.28 20.29
N ALA A 400 -11.05 -10.54 19.24
CA ALA A 400 -11.18 -9.09 19.31
C ALA A 400 -12.22 -8.65 20.36
N GLY A 401 -13.37 -9.33 20.41
CA GLY A 401 -14.37 -9.13 21.46
C GLY A 401 -13.85 -9.46 22.87
N VAL A 402 -13.08 -10.55 23.02
CA VAL A 402 -12.44 -10.92 24.30
C VAL A 402 -11.48 -9.84 24.78
N MET A 403 -10.63 -9.31 23.89
CA MET A 403 -9.70 -8.22 24.24
C MET A 403 -10.46 -6.93 24.60
N ALA A 404 -11.53 -6.62 23.88
CA ALA A 404 -12.39 -5.47 24.19
C ALA A 404 -13.06 -5.62 25.56
N SER A 405 -13.62 -6.79 25.87
CA SER A 405 -14.24 -7.10 27.17
C SER A 405 -13.24 -6.94 28.33
N LEU A 406 -12.06 -7.55 28.21
CA LEU A 406 -11.03 -7.51 29.25
C LEU A 406 -10.46 -6.09 29.47
N GLN A 407 -10.27 -5.32 28.39
CA GLN A 407 -9.84 -3.92 28.48
C GLN A 407 -10.96 -2.98 28.98
N GLY A 408 -12.22 -3.29 28.72
CA GLY A 408 -13.38 -2.60 29.30
C GLY A 408 -13.43 -2.79 30.82
N VAL A 409 -13.30 -4.03 31.29
CA VAL A 409 -13.20 -4.35 32.72
C VAL A 409 -12.02 -3.64 33.39
N ALA A 410 -10.85 -3.59 32.74
CA ALA A 410 -9.69 -2.84 33.25
C ALA A 410 -9.99 -1.34 33.45
N ARG A 411 -10.65 -0.70 32.47
CA ARG A 411 -11.07 0.71 32.56
C ARG A 411 -12.11 0.92 33.68
N ALA A 412 -13.13 0.07 33.75
CA ALA A 412 -14.20 0.16 34.74
C ALA A 412 -13.73 -0.06 36.18
N ASN A 413 -12.67 -0.86 36.40
CA ASN A 413 -12.06 -1.09 37.71
C ASN A 413 -10.87 -0.14 38.00
N GLY A 414 -10.70 0.92 37.20
CA GLY A 414 -9.68 1.94 37.44
C GLY A 414 -8.25 1.45 37.28
N LEU A 415 -8.00 0.47 36.40
CA LEU A 415 -6.66 0.03 36.00
C LEU A 415 -6.12 0.77 34.76
N GLY A 416 -6.95 1.59 34.11
CA GLY A 416 -6.58 2.35 32.93
C GLY A 416 -6.44 1.51 31.66
N ASN A 417 -5.55 1.91 30.76
CA ASN A 417 -5.24 1.15 29.56
C ASN A 417 -4.15 0.10 29.87
N ILE A 418 -4.41 -1.15 29.47
CA ILE A 418 -3.49 -2.27 29.61
C ILE A 418 -2.66 -2.37 28.32
N PRO A 419 -1.32 -2.49 28.37
CA PRO A 419 -0.48 -2.63 27.19
C PRO A 419 -0.81 -3.89 26.35
N PRO A 420 -0.67 -3.87 25.01
CA PRO A 420 -1.03 -5.01 24.16
C PRO A 420 -0.31 -6.33 24.51
N LYS A 421 1.02 -6.28 24.66
CA LYS A 421 1.85 -7.43 25.08
C LYS A 421 1.40 -8.00 26.44
N GLU A 422 0.93 -7.15 27.35
CA GLU A 422 0.48 -7.51 28.71
C GLU A 422 -0.94 -8.09 28.73
N LEU A 423 -1.88 -7.50 27.98
CA LEU A 423 -3.23 -8.06 27.84
C LEU A 423 -3.15 -9.46 27.20
N ARG A 424 -2.29 -9.63 26.18
CA ARG A 424 -1.99 -10.91 25.54
C ARG A 424 -1.36 -11.92 26.52
N ARG A 425 -0.44 -11.49 27.39
CA ARG A 425 0.13 -12.35 28.46
C ARG A 425 -0.97 -12.93 29.35
N ILE A 426 -1.89 -12.09 29.83
CA ILE A 426 -3.02 -12.51 30.67
C ILE A 426 -3.89 -13.55 29.97
N LEU A 427 -4.24 -13.33 28.69
CA LEU A 427 -5.04 -14.28 27.90
C LEU A 427 -4.32 -15.64 27.71
N VAL A 428 -3.01 -15.65 27.43
CA VAL A 428 -2.23 -16.87 27.21
C VAL A 428 -2.00 -17.66 28.50
N GLU A 429 -1.79 -16.98 29.64
CA GLU A 429 -1.66 -17.63 30.95
C GLU A 429 -2.97 -18.29 31.40
N THR A 430 -4.08 -17.58 31.25
CA THR A 430 -5.40 -18.01 31.77
C THR A 430 -6.19 -18.91 30.82
N GLY A 431 -5.84 -18.93 29.53
CA GLY A 431 -6.52 -19.76 28.53
C GLY A 431 -6.31 -21.26 28.72
N TYR A 432 -7.19 -22.06 28.13
CA TYR A 432 -7.24 -23.52 28.22
C TYR A 432 -6.87 -24.20 26.88
N PRO A 433 -6.40 -25.47 26.89
CA PRO A 433 -5.93 -26.15 25.68
C PRO A 433 -7.04 -26.54 24.70
N GLN A 434 -6.63 -27.00 23.51
CA GLN A 434 -7.46 -27.85 22.65
C GLN A 434 -7.96 -29.09 23.43
N ALA A 435 -9.01 -29.76 22.93
CA ALA A 435 -9.63 -30.92 23.59
C ALA A 435 -8.71 -32.15 23.79
N ASN A 436 -7.56 -32.20 23.11
CA ASN A 436 -6.50 -33.20 23.30
C ASN A 436 -5.42 -32.78 24.33
N GLY A 437 -5.53 -31.60 24.96
CA GLY A 437 -4.54 -31.04 25.88
C GLY A 437 -3.46 -30.16 25.24
N ASN A 438 -3.45 -29.96 23.92
CA ASN A 438 -2.46 -29.15 23.22
C ASN A 438 -2.63 -27.64 23.51
N ARG A 439 -1.52 -26.96 23.90
CA ARG A 439 -1.43 -25.50 24.16
C ARG A 439 -0.49 -24.75 23.21
N THR A 440 0.16 -25.43 22.26
CA THR A 440 1.35 -24.89 21.55
C THR A 440 1.22 -24.89 20.03
N GLU A 441 0.33 -25.70 19.45
CA GLU A 441 0.11 -25.72 18.00
C GLU A 441 -0.60 -24.44 17.50
N ILE A 442 -1.62 -23.97 18.23
CA ILE A 442 -2.38 -22.74 17.93
C ILE A 442 -2.64 -21.92 19.20
N GLY A 443 -1.75 -22.00 20.17
CA GLY A 443 -1.93 -21.36 21.47
C GLY A 443 -3.07 -21.98 22.28
N VAL A 444 -3.87 -21.12 22.93
CA VAL A 444 -4.93 -21.49 23.89
C VAL A 444 -6.24 -20.76 23.65
N GLN A 445 -7.38 -21.33 24.05
CA GLN A 445 -8.65 -20.61 24.07
C GLN A 445 -8.77 -19.75 25.34
N PRO A 446 -9.03 -18.44 25.24
CA PRO A 446 -9.25 -17.59 26.41
C PRO A 446 -10.45 -18.04 27.26
N ASP A 447 -10.38 -17.80 28.56
CA ASP A 447 -11.52 -17.90 29.50
C ASP A 447 -11.63 -16.56 30.23
N LEU A 448 -12.63 -15.74 29.87
CA LEU A 448 -12.75 -14.38 30.38
C LEU A 448 -12.91 -14.31 31.91
N ASP A 449 -13.53 -15.30 32.55
CA ASP A 449 -13.65 -15.35 34.02
C ASP A 449 -12.27 -15.48 34.69
N LEU A 450 -11.39 -16.33 34.14
CA LEU A 450 -10.02 -16.45 34.62
C LEU A 450 -9.17 -15.24 34.25
N ALA A 451 -9.31 -14.71 33.04
CA ALA A 451 -8.59 -13.54 32.56
C ALA A 451 -8.89 -12.30 33.40
N ILE A 452 -10.17 -12.04 33.72
CA ILE A 452 -10.61 -10.96 34.61
C ILE A 452 -10.04 -11.14 36.02
N LYS A 453 -10.07 -12.36 36.57
CA LYS A 453 -9.50 -12.64 37.91
C LYS A 453 -7.98 -12.38 37.95
N LYS A 454 -7.25 -12.75 36.90
CA LYS A 454 -5.81 -12.47 36.78
C LYS A 454 -5.52 -10.98 36.61
N LEU A 455 -6.25 -10.29 35.72
CA LEU A 455 -6.17 -8.84 35.52
C LEU A 455 -6.37 -8.05 36.83
N LEU A 456 -7.42 -8.36 37.59
CA LEU A 456 -7.73 -7.66 38.84
C LEU A 456 -6.73 -7.99 39.97
N ALA A 457 -6.11 -9.18 39.94
CA ALA A 457 -5.05 -9.56 40.87
C ALA A 457 -3.69 -8.91 40.53
N ASP A 458 -3.32 -8.87 39.24
CA ASP A 458 -2.09 -8.20 38.77
C ASP A 458 -2.20 -6.67 38.94
N GLY A 459 -3.39 -6.11 38.71
CA GLY A 459 -3.72 -4.71 38.97
C GLY A 459 -3.94 -4.35 40.45
N ALA A 460 -3.68 -5.26 41.40
CA ALA A 460 -4.00 -5.05 42.81
C ALA A 460 -3.26 -3.84 43.42
N GLY A 461 -4.03 -2.81 43.76
CA GLY A 461 -3.50 -1.54 44.27
C GLY A 461 -2.94 -0.61 43.19
N GLN A 462 -3.28 -0.83 41.91
CA GLN A 462 -3.06 0.12 40.82
C GLN A 462 -1.58 0.53 40.64
N PRO A 463 -0.67 -0.42 40.30
CA PRO A 463 0.66 -0.08 39.83
C PRO A 463 0.59 0.77 38.54
N PRO A 464 1.68 1.49 38.17
CA PRO A 464 1.79 2.08 36.84
C PRO A 464 1.57 1.02 35.75
N THR A 465 0.95 1.40 34.64
CA THR A 465 0.96 0.63 33.39
C THR A 465 1.87 1.32 32.39
N GLY A 466 2.40 0.58 31.40
CA GLY A 466 3.18 1.22 30.34
C GLY A 466 3.75 0.27 29.30
N ARG A 467 4.31 0.86 28.26
CA ARG A 467 4.99 0.22 27.13
C ARG A 467 6.22 1.05 26.75
N LEU A 468 7.21 0.37 26.19
CA LEU A 468 8.42 0.96 25.64
C LEU A 468 8.37 0.75 24.13
N ALA A 469 8.69 1.78 23.35
CA ALA A 469 8.79 1.73 21.91
C ALA A 469 10.25 1.94 21.49
N LEU A 470 10.78 1.02 20.67
CA LEU A 470 12.16 1.02 20.16
C LEU A 470 12.19 0.67 18.67
N PRO A 471 13.26 1.00 17.94
CA PRO A 471 13.51 0.39 16.64
C PRO A 471 13.79 -1.11 16.77
N GLU A 472 13.18 -1.93 15.90
CA GLU A 472 13.50 -3.37 15.76
C GLU A 472 15.01 -3.58 15.52
N GLU A 473 15.59 -2.73 14.67
CA GLU A 473 16.99 -2.80 14.24
C GLU A 473 17.65 -1.43 14.33
N VAL A 474 18.90 -1.39 14.81
CA VAL A 474 19.75 -0.19 14.80
C VAL A 474 21.10 -0.53 14.20
N LYS A 475 21.71 0.40 13.44
CA LYS A 475 23.05 0.17 12.89
C LYS A 475 24.12 0.30 13.98
N SER A 476 25.16 -0.52 13.91
CA SER A 476 26.35 -0.39 14.75
C SER A 476 26.90 1.05 14.76
N GLY A 477 27.10 1.62 15.96
CA GLY A 477 27.57 3.00 16.14
C GLY A 477 26.54 4.11 15.88
N ALA A 478 25.31 3.80 15.46
CA ALA A 478 24.30 4.81 15.14
C ALA A 478 23.57 5.34 16.39
N ALA A 479 23.13 6.61 16.30
CA ALA A 479 22.24 7.20 17.28
C ALA A 479 20.77 6.90 16.94
N PHE A 480 19.95 6.64 17.96
CA PHE A 480 18.51 6.39 17.83
C PHE A 480 17.74 6.92 19.03
N THR A 481 16.40 6.92 18.94
CA THR A 481 15.51 7.26 20.05
C THR A 481 14.64 6.07 20.45
N GLY A 482 14.24 6.05 21.72
CA GLY A 482 13.17 5.21 22.25
C GLY A 482 12.17 6.08 23.01
N GLN A 483 10.94 5.61 23.17
CA GLN A 483 9.90 6.35 23.91
C GLN A 483 9.16 5.44 24.87
N VAL A 484 9.01 5.90 26.11
CA VAL A 484 8.16 5.27 27.13
C VAL A 484 6.79 5.94 27.11
N TYR A 485 5.75 5.12 27.04
CA TYR A 485 4.37 5.53 27.23
C TYR A 485 3.84 4.84 28.48
N ALA A 486 3.62 5.59 29.56
CA ALA A 486 3.19 5.04 30.84
C ALA A 486 2.16 5.93 31.54
N GLU A 487 1.25 5.29 32.27
CA GLU A 487 0.13 5.90 32.98
C GLU A 487 0.16 5.43 34.45
N SER A 488 -0.14 6.32 35.41
CA SER A 488 -0.48 5.89 36.78
C SER A 488 -2.00 5.84 36.90
N PRO A 489 -2.65 4.70 37.17
CA PRO A 489 -4.10 4.65 37.34
C PRO A 489 -4.59 5.43 38.58
N THR A 490 -3.66 5.79 39.49
CA THR A 490 -3.92 6.70 40.63
C THR A 490 -3.57 8.16 40.35
N ASN A 491 -3.26 8.53 39.10
CA ASN A 491 -2.85 9.86 38.65
C ASN A 491 -1.64 10.48 39.40
N LYS A 492 -0.79 9.63 40.00
CA LYS A 492 0.47 10.09 40.62
C LYS A 492 1.52 10.44 39.54
N PRO A 493 2.42 11.40 39.81
CA PRO A 493 3.58 11.65 38.96
C PRO A 493 4.43 10.39 38.78
N LEU A 494 4.87 10.13 37.55
CA LEU A 494 5.74 9.01 37.23
C LEU A 494 7.21 9.43 37.18
N THR A 495 8.07 8.54 37.64
CA THR A 495 9.53 8.60 37.50
C THR A 495 10.01 7.45 36.63
N TYR A 496 11.10 7.68 35.90
CA TYR A 496 11.62 6.77 34.87
C TYR A 496 13.13 6.62 35.06
N ARG A 497 13.61 5.38 35.13
CA ARG A 497 15.05 5.05 35.17
C ARG A 497 15.35 3.96 34.18
N TRP A 498 16.17 4.25 33.18
CA TRP A 498 16.48 3.31 32.11
C TRP A 498 17.94 2.85 32.13
N THR A 499 18.14 1.58 31.81
CA THR A 499 19.44 0.91 31.73
C THR A 499 19.59 0.26 30.36
N ALA A 500 20.64 0.63 29.65
CA ALA A 500 20.98 0.22 28.30
C ALA A 500 22.46 -0.21 28.27
N THR A 501 22.75 -1.41 28.79
CA THR A 501 24.13 -1.91 28.94
C THR A 501 24.85 -1.98 27.60
N GLY A 502 26.00 -1.31 27.50
CA GLY A 502 26.81 -1.23 26.27
C GLY A 502 26.44 -0.10 25.32
N PHE A 503 25.31 0.59 25.53
CA PHE A 503 24.95 1.81 24.81
C PHE A 503 25.58 3.04 25.45
N THR A 504 25.59 4.17 24.73
CA THR A 504 26.04 5.48 25.25
C THR A 504 24.88 6.48 25.27
N PRO A 505 24.50 7.07 26.43
CA PRO A 505 24.92 6.68 27.78
C PRO A 505 24.32 5.32 28.21
N ALA A 506 24.97 4.62 29.13
CA ALA A 506 24.52 3.30 29.58
C ALA A 506 23.32 3.33 30.55
N THR A 507 23.03 4.49 31.14
CA THR A 507 21.89 4.74 32.04
C THR A 507 21.37 6.16 31.89
N GLY A 508 20.12 6.39 32.28
CA GLY A 508 19.51 7.72 32.32
C GLY A 508 18.14 7.74 32.95
N GLU A 509 17.50 8.92 32.92
CA GLU A 509 16.16 9.16 33.48
C GLU A 509 15.24 9.84 32.44
N GLY A 510 13.95 9.89 32.74
CA GLY A 510 12.92 10.47 31.86
C GLY A 510 12.29 9.48 30.86
N PRO A 511 11.15 9.85 30.23
CA PRO A 511 10.38 8.95 29.36
C PRO A 511 10.92 8.86 27.94
N THR A 512 11.70 9.84 27.47
CA THR A 512 12.33 9.82 26.15
C THR A 512 13.76 9.35 26.29
N ILE A 513 14.14 8.35 25.49
CA ILE A 513 15.44 7.70 25.50
C ILE A 513 16.20 8.15 24.25
N ALA A 514 17.46 8.54 24.39
CA ALA A 514 18.35 8.88 23.28
C ALA A 514 19.70 8.19 23.51
N LEU A 515 20.11 7.34 22.57
CA LEU A 515 21.24 6.43 22.73
C LEU A 515 22.06 6.34 21.45
N ALA A 516 23.37 6.15 21.58
CA ALA A 516 24.20 5.57 20.54
C ALA A 516 24.42 4.08 20.80
N ALA A 517 24.20 3.25 19.78
CA ALA A 517 24.51 1.83 19.80
C ALA A 517 26.03 1.59 19.78
N PRO A 518 26.55 0.53 20.43
CA PRO A 518 27.94 0.14 20.28
C PRO A 518 28.25 -0.33 18.85
N VAL A 519 29.53 -0.44 18.53
CA VAL A 519 30.02 -0.96 17.24
C VAL A 519 30.19 -2.47 17.36
N MET A 520 29.35 -3.24 16.67
CA MET A 520 29.32 -4.70 16.76
C MET A 520 29.84 -5.35 15.44
N PRO A 521 30.62 -6.43 15.49
CA PRO A 521 31.13 -7.11 14.29
C PRO A 521 30.14 -8.12 13.68
N VAL A 522 29.06 -8.43 14.40
CA VAL A 522 27.99 -9.37 14.01
C VAL A 522 26.65 -8.82 14.49
N ASP A 523 25.55 -9.21 13.84
CA ASP A 523 24.20 -8.91 14.30
C ASP A 523 24.02 -9.38 15.75
N THR A 524 23.84 -8.44 16.66
CA THR A 524 23.79 -8.70 18.11
C THR A 524 22.46 -8.24 18.67
N ARG A 525 21.62 -9.20 19.08
CA ARG A 525 20.38 -8.93 19.79
C ARG A 525 20.65 -8.58 21.25
N THR A 526 20.02 -7.54 21.74
CA THR A 526 20.17 -7.02 23.11
C THR A 526 18.82 -6.42 23.58
N SER A 527 18.76 -5.95 24.82
CA SER A 527 17.56 -5.32 25.37
C SER A 527 17.85 -4.02 26.11
N ILE A 528 16.84 -3.17 26.19
CA ILE A 528 16.81 -1.97 27.04
C ILE A 528 15.71 -2.16 28.08
N SER A 529 16.00 -1.76 29.32
CA SER A 529 15.06 -1.87 30.43
C SER A 529 14.74 -0.49 31.02
N VAL A 530 13.49 -0.29 31.44
CA VAL A 530 13.02 0.94 32.10
C VAL A 530 12.22 0.59 33.35
N LEU A 531 12.72 1.00 34.51
CA LEU A 531 11.94 1.03 35.73
C LEU A 531 11.04 2.29 35.70
N VAL A 532 9.73 2.09 35.72
CA VAL A 532 8.73 3.15 35.85
C VAL A 532 8.12 3.07 37.24
N SER A 533 8.06 4.18 37.98
CA SER A 533 7.57 4.18 39.37
C SER A 533 6.70 5.40 39.70
N ASP A 534 5.63 5.17 40.47
CA ASP A 534 4.78 6.23 41.05
C ASP A 534 5.20 6.66 42.47
N GLY A 535 6.39 6.24 42.92
CA GLY A 535 6.90 6.45 44.28
C GLY A 535 6.39 5.45 45.32
N THR A 536 5.41 4.60 44.98
CA THR A 536 4.86 3.55 45.86
C THR A 536 4.84 2.15 45.25
N ARG A 537 4.71 2.07 43.91
CA ARG A 537 4.76 0.86 43.09
C ARG A 537 5.61 1.14 41.86
N SER A 538 6.17 0.08 41.28
CA SER A 538 6.99 0.16 40.09
C SER A 538 6.76 -1.03 39.17
N ILE A 539 6.95 -0.82 37.87
CA ILE A 539 7.04 -1.87 36.85
C ILE A 539 8.37 -1.75 36.12
N THR A 540 8.85 -2.86 35.55
CA THR A 540 10.02 -2.85 34.65
C THR A 540 9.56 -3.19 33.25
N LEU A 541 9.65 -2.22 32.35
CA LEU A 541 9.49 -2.42 30.91
C LEU A 541 10.80 -2.96 30.35
N VAL A 542 10.74 -3.94 29.44
CA VAL A 542 11.91 -4.48 28.74
C VAL A 542 11.52 -4.73 27.29
N GLU A 543 12.31 -4.22 26.36
CA GLU A 543 12.15 -4.50 24.93
C GLU A 543 13.48 -4.88 24.30
N ASN A 544 13.40 -5.69 23.24
CA ASN A 544 14.56 -6.23 22.53
C ASN A 544 14.78 -5.49 21.21
N LEU A 545 16.05 -5.33 20.82
CA LEU A 545 16.44 -4.78 19.54
C LEU A 545 17.68 -5.49 18.99
N THR A 546 17.85 -5.48 17.66
CA THR A 546 19.03 -6.03 17.01
C THR A 546 19.98 -4.91 16.60
N ILE A 547 21.17 -4.87 17.20
CA ILE A 547 22.25 -4.04 16.69
C ILE A 547 22.83 -4.78 15.47
N LYS A 548 22.57 -4.24 14.28
CA LYS A 548 23.11 -4.80 13.03
C LYS A 548 24.62 -4.73 13.05
N ALA A 549 25.26 -5.75 12.50
CA ALA A 549 26.69 -5.76 12.26
C ALA A 549 27.11 -4.44 11.59
N THR A 550 28.26 -3.91 12.02
CA THR A 550 28.99 -2.92 11.24
C THR A 550 29.16 -3.50 9.85
N GLU A 551 28.57 -2.88 8.81
CA GLU A 551 28.44 -3.49 7.47
C GLU A 551 29.76 -4.13 7.02
N THR A 552 29.87 -5.46 7.20
CA THR A 552 31.17 -6.11 7.17
C THR A 552 31.63 -6.20 5.72
N PRO A 553 32.68 -5.46 5.34
CA PRO A 553 33.15 -5.42 3.97
C PRO A 553 33.80 -6.77 3.65
N PRO A 554 33.81 -7.21 2.37
CA PRO A 554 34.54 -8.41 1.98
C PRO A 554 35.99 -8.37 2.52
N VAL A 555 36.35 -9.40 3.28
CA VAL A 555 37.55 -9.38 4.13
C VAL A 555 38.82 -9.44 3.28
N GLY A 556 39.74 -8.52 3.55
CA GLY A 556 41.13 -8.54 3.08
C GLY A 556 41.81 -7.19 3.31
N ASP A 557 43.00 -7.01 2.72
CA ASP A 557 43.85 -5.82 2.69
C ASP A 557 43.10 -4.47 2.56
N CYS A 558 42.68 -3.94 3.71
CA CYS A 558 42.36 -2.53 3.88
C CYS A 558 43.66 -1.74 4.06
N VAL A 559 43.74 -0.55 3.46
CA VAL A 559 44.72 0.46 3.92
C VAL A 559 44.31 1.00 5.30
N ALA A 560 45.15 1.83 5.91
CA ALA A 560 44.88 2.43 7.23
C ALA A 560 43.46 3.05 7.32
N ALA A 561 42.77 2.83 8.44
CA ALA A 561 41.41 3.31 8.65
C ALA A 561 41.32 4.84 8.57
N TRP A 562 40.20 5.35 8.07
CA TRP A 562 39.90 6.78 8.10
C TRP A 562 39.69 7.27 9.55
N VAL A 563 40.33 8.38 9.90
CA VAL A 563 40.31 8.98 11.23
C VAL A 563 39.67 10.37 11.13
N ALA A 564 38.47 10.54 11.69
CA ALA A 564 37.67 11.76 11.55
C ALA A 564 38.41 13.06 11.97
N THR A 565 39.26 12.99 12.98
CA THR A 565 40.03 14.13 13.49
C THR A 565 41.28 14.45 12.64
N LYS A 566 41.72 13.56 11.76
CA LYS A 566 42.90 13.78 10.92
C LYS A 566 42.57 14.66 9.71
N ALA A 567 43.43 15.65 9.44
CA ALA A 567 43.41 16.39 8.18
C ALA A 567 44.19 15.62 7.10
N TYR A 568 43.56 15.46 5.94
CA TYR A 568 44.03 14.72 4.79
C TYR A 568 44.26 15.70 3.63
N SER A 569 45.51 16.07 3.39
CA SER A 569 45.92 17.06 2.37
C SER A 569 46.65 16.46 1.17
N ASN A 570 47.13 15.22 1.28
CA ASN A 570 47.93 14.55 0.26
C ASN A 570 47.03 13.71 -0.66
N VAL A 571 46.90 14.09 -1.93
CA VAL A 571 46.07 13.39 -2.94
C VAL A 571 46.55 11.96 -3.29
N SER A 572 47.71 11.54 -2.80
CA SER A 572 48.18 10.15 -2.90
C SER A 572 47.87 9.32 -1.65
N GLU A 573 47.39 9.93 -0.56
CA GLU A 573 47.01 9.22 0.65
C GLU A 573 45.71 8.42 0.45
N LYS A 574 45.65 7.25 1.07
CA LYS A 574 44.53 6.32 0.99
C LYS A 574 44.01 5.98 2.39
N VAL A 575 42.71 5.78 2.51
CA VAL A 575 42.03 5.37 3.76
C VAL A 575 41.03 4.25 3.51
N SER A 576 40.72 3.43 4.52
CA SER A 576 39.59 2.50 4.48
C SER A 576 38.41 3.00 5.33
N TYR A 577 37.17 2.82 4.84
CA TYR A 577 35.94 3.12 5.59
C TYR A 577 34.73 2.36 5.01
N SER A 578 33.90 1.72 5.84
CA SER A 578 32.98 0.63 5.40
C SER A 578 33.69 -0.35 4.42
N GLY A 579 34.99 -0.59 4.66
CA GLY A 579 35.93 -1.35 3.84
C GLY A 579 35.76 -1.28 2.33
N TYR A 580 35.41 -0.10 1.82
CA TYR A 580 36.01 0.36 0.59
C TYR A 580 37.32 1.07 0.96
N ASN A 581 38.34 0.87 0.11
CA ASN A 581 39.50 1.72 0.10
C ASN A 581 39.13 3.01 -0.68
N TYR A 582 39.60 4.16 -0.22
CA TYR A 582 39.44 5.47 -0.87
C TYR A 582 40.79 6.15 -0.98
N GLN A 583 40.90 7.10 -1.90
CA GLN A 583 42.01 8.01 -2.06
C GLN A 583 41.53 9.45 -1.84
N VAL A 584 42.38 10.30 -1.28
CA VAL A 584 42.12 11.75 -1.18
C VAL A 584 42.06 12.34 -2.60
N ALA A 585 40.94 12.96 -2.96
CA ALA A 585 40.77 13.68 -4.22
C ALA A 585 41.09 15.19 -4.08
N HIS A 586 40.76 15.76 -2.92
CA HIS A 586 41.19 17.09 -2.47
C HIS A 586 41.12 17.17 -0.93
N TRP A 587 41.57 18.29 -0.34
CA TRP A 587 41.70 18.43 1.12
C TRP A 587 40.43 18.05 1.90
N SER A 588 40.60 17.32 3.01
CA SER A 588 39.49 16.77 3.81
C SER A 588 39.83 16.64 5.30
N GLN A 589 38.88 16.97 6.17
CA GLN A 589 38.89 16.64 7.62
C GLN A 589 37.44 16.46 8.06
N GLY A 590 37.14 15.48 8.93
CA GLY A 590 35.78 15.18 9.40
C GLY A 590 34.80 14.60 8.36
N ALA A 591 34.99 14.85 7.06
CA ALA A 591 34.13 14.35 5.99
C ALA A 591 34.30 12.84 5.74
N ARG A 592 33.29 12.06 6.16
CA ARG A 592 33.19 10.60 6.01
C ARG A 592 33.38 10.13 4.54
N PRO A 593 34.28 9.17 4.24
CA PRO A 593 34.54 8.74 2.86
C PRO A 593 33.35 8.10 2.15
N ASP A 594 32.54 7.30 2.85
CA ASP A 594 31.37 6.61 2.29
C ASP A 594 30.23 7.53 1.88
N LEU A 595 30.15 8.74 2.44
CA LEU A 595 29.16 9.75 2.06
C LEU A 595 29.76 10.79 1.09
N ASN A 596 31.07 11.01 1.16
CA ASN A 596 31.78 12.09 0.48
C ASN A 596 32.79 11.59 -0.58
N PHE A 597 32.43 10.53 -1.31
CA PHE A 597 33.21 10.02 -2.45
C PHE A 597 32.58 10.29 -3.82
N VAL A 598 33.43 10.24 -4.85
CA VAL A 598 33.07 9.94 -6.24
C VAL A 598 33.74 8.64 -6.69
N GLU A 599 33.14 7.93 -7.66
CA GLU A 599 33.82 6.79 -8.33
C GLU A 599 34.86 7.30 -9.34
N THR A 600 34.60 8.43 -10.01
CA THR A 600 35.51 9.08 -10.97
C THR A 600 35.53 10.60 -10.82
N GLY A 601 36.64 11.24 -11.24
CA GLY A 601 36.84 12.69 -11.05
C GLY A 601 37.26 13.06 -9.63
N ALA A 602 36.96 14.29 -9.21
CA ALA A 602 37.39 14.88 -7.94
C ALA A 602 36.37 15.84 -7.30
N ALA A 603 35.07 15.70 -7.62
CA ALA A 603 34.01 16.64 -7.20
C ALA A 603 33.61 16.53 -5.71
N LYS A 604 34.04 15.47 -5.02
CA LYS A 604 33.94 15.28 -3.57
C LYS A 604 35.34 14.94 -3.02
N PRO A 605 35.62 15.13 -1.71
CA PRO A 605 36.97 15.00 -1.16
C PRO A 605 37.61 13.61 -1.28
N TRP A 606 36.82 12.56 -1.50
CA TRP A 606 37.31 11.19 -1.67
C TRP A 606 37.03 10.63 -3.06
N ARG A 607 37.93 9.76 -3.54
CA ARG A 607 37.68 8.88 -4.68
C ARG A 607 37.69 7.43 -4.19
N ARG A 608 36.63 6.67 -4.44
CA ARG A 608 36.57 5.25 -4.08
C ARG A 608 37.49 4.42 -4.99
N LEU A 609 38.10 3.36 -4.45
CA LEU A 609 39.09 2.50 -5.14
C LEU A 609 38.63 1.04 -5.31
N GLY A 610 37.45 0.68 -4.78
CA GLY A 610 36.99 -0.70 -4.63
C GLY A 610 37.03 -1.18 -3.16
N THR A 611 36.62 -2.41 -2.91
CA THR A 611 36.63 -3.03 -1.58
C THR A 611 38.05 -3.25 -1.06
N CYS A 612 38.19 -3.48 0.24
CA CYS A 612 39.40 -4.05 0.82
C CYS A 612 39.70 -5.46 0.24
N GLY A 613 40.95 -5.90 0.38
CA GLY A 613 41.43 -7.20 -0.11
C GLY A 613 42.12 -7.10 -1.46
N GLY A 614 41.38 -6.62 -2.46
CA GLY A 614 41.61 -7.09 -3.81
C GLY A 614 41.19 -8.56 -3.97
N GLU A 615 40.81 -9.01 -5.15
CA GLU A 615 40.68 -8.27 -6.40
C GLU A 615 39.20 -8.02 -6.66
N SER A 616 38.84 -6.92 -7.34
CA SER A 616 37.61 -6.97 -8.14
C SER A 616 37.85 -8.07 -9.16
N PRO A 617 37.12 -9.21 -9.14
CA PRO A 617 37.28 -10.21 -10.18
C PRO A 617 37.04 -9.52 -11.52
N VAL A 618 37.88 -9.83 -12.50
CA VAL A 618 37.71 -9.31 -13.84
C VAL A 618 36.37 -9.87 -14.34
N VAL A 619 35.36 -9.01 -14.44
CA VAL A 619 34.00 -9.38 -14.86
C VAL A 619 33.59 -8.43 -15.95
N ALA A 620 33.52 -8.95 -17.18
CA ALA A 620 32.91 -8.24 -18.28
C ALA A 620 31.43 -8.01 -17.98
N ARG A 621 30.98 -6.77 -18.16
CA ARG A 621 29.55 -6.41 -18.23
C ARG A 621 29.34 -5.56 -19.47
N ILE A 622 28.29 -5.86 -20.22
CA ILE A 622 27.89 -5.08 -21.40
C ILE A 622 26.59 -4.36 -21.07
N THR A 623 26.61 -3.03 -21.22
CA THR A 623 25.41 -2.23 -21.34
C THR A 623 25.22 -1.89 -22.82
N ALA A 624 24.17 -2.43 -23.45
CA ALA A 624 23.84 -2.23 -24.85
C ALA A 624 22.34 -2.45 -25.11
N PRO A 625 21.74 -1.84 -26.16
CA PRO A 625 20.38 -2.15 -26.59
C PRO A 625 20.21 -3.64 -26.95
N SER A 626 19.10 -4.27 -26.56
CA SER A 626 18.75 -5.64 -26.97
C SER A 626 18.21 -5.74 -28.41
N THR A 627 17.85 -4.61 -29.01
CA THR A 627 17.37 -4.49 -30.39
C THR A 627 18.03 -3.31 -31.10
N VAL A 628 18.25 -3.45 -32.40
CA VAL A 628 18.66 -2.35 -33.30
C VAL A 628 17.99 -2.55 -34.66
N GLU A 629 17.74 -1.48 -35.42
CA GLU A 629 17.33 -1.64 -36.82
C GLU A 629 18.55 -1.90 -37.73
N ALA A 630 18.33 -2.62 -38.82
CA ALA A 630 19.31 -2.85 -39.86
C ALA A 630 19.96 -1.54 -40.36
N GLY A 631 21.29 -1.50 -40.42
CA GLY A 631 22.07 -0.34 -40.85
C GLY A 631 22.15 0.85 -39.86
N LYS A 632 21.51 0.81 -38.69
CA LYS A 632 21.63 1.89 -37.67
C LYS A 632 22.83 1.69 -36.74
N GLN A 633 23.24 2.77 -36.09
CA GLN A 633 24.21 2.72 -35.00
C GLN A 633 23.56 2.27 -33.68
N LEU A 634 24.26 1.45 -32.91
CA LEU A 634 24.03 1.23 -31.49
C LEU A 634 25.30 1.54 -30.70
N GLN A 635 25.16 2.05 -29.49
CA GLN A 635 26.30 2.24 -28.58
C GLN A 635 26.39 1.04 -27.63
N VAL A 636 27.60 0.52 -27.47
CA VAL A 636 27.93 -0.51 -26.47
C VAL A 636 28.89 0.09 -25.44
N SER A 637 28.67 -0.25 -24.18
CA SER A 637 29.46 0.24 -23.06
C SER A 637 29.90 -0.91 -22.18
N GLY A 638 31.21 -0.96 -21.89
CA GLY A 638 31.85 -1.90 -21.00
C GLY A 638 32.19 -1.29 -19.64
N VAL A 639 31.89 -0.01 -19.41
CA VAL A 639 32.32 0.75 -18.22
C VAL A 639 31.79 0.19 -16.89
N SER A 640 30.76 -0.65 -16.95
CA SER A 640 30.20 -1.40 -15.81
C SER A 640 30.98 -2.67 -15.48
N SER A 641 31.99 -3.03 -16.26
CA SER A 641 32.90 -4.16 -16.01
C SER A 641 33.80 -3.86 -14.80
N THR A 642 34.02 -4.86 -13.94
CA THR A 642 34.86 -4.71 -12.74
C THR A 642 36.25 -5.28 -12.95
N GLY A 643 37.26 -4.64 -12.36
CA GLY A 643 38.68 -5.03 -12.42
C GLY A 643 39.59 -3.81 -12.31
N GLN A 644 40.91 -4.02 -12.25
CA GLN A 644 41.91 -2.94 -12.24
C GLN A 644 42.51 -2.74 -13.64
N ASP A 645 42.80 -1.49 -14.01
CA ASP A 645 43.50 -1.10 -15.25
C ASP A 645 43.04 -1.87 -16.52
N LEU A 646 41.72 -1.96 -16.69
CA LEU A 646 41.10 -2.80 -17.70
C LEU A 646 41.43 -2.34 -19.13
N ARG A 647 42.04 -3.23 -19.91
CA ARG A 647 41.99 -3.18 -21.38
C ARG A 647 40.72 -3.85 -21.89
N TYR A 648 40.07 -3.24 -22.87
CA TYR A 648 38.83 -3.72 -23.48
C TYR A 648 39.12 -4.33 -24.84
N ALA A 649 38.38 -5.38 -25.21
CA ALA A 649 38.44 -6.04 -26.51
C ALA A 649 37.05 -6.53 -26.91
N TRP A 650 36.38 -5.76 -27.78
CA TRP A 650 35.09 -6.10 -28.35
C TRP A 650 35.25 -6.96 -29.61
N THR A 651 34.37 -7.94 -29.78
CA THR A 651 34.16 -8.65 -31.04
C THR A 651 32.66 -8.69 -31.36
N ALA A 652 32.29 -8.18 -32.53
CA ALA A 652 30.89 -7.95 -32.93
C ALA A 652 30.70 -8.45 -34.36
N SER A 653 30.49 -9.76 -34.52
CA SER A 653 30.43 -10.39 -35.85
C SER A 653 29.21 -9.90 -36.63
N GLY A 654 29.45 -9.35 -37.82
CA GLY A 654 28.42 -8.72 -38.67
C GLY A 654 28.14 -7.25 -38.39
N PHE A 655 28.76 -6.64 -37.37
CA PHE A 655 28.71 -5.19 -37.12
C PHE A 655 29.94 -4.47 -37.71
N THR A 656 29.82 -3.15 -37.93
CA THR A 656 30.92 -2.30 -38.40
C THR A 656 31.20 -1.16 -37.41
N PRO A 657 32.41 -1.03 -36.83
CA PRO A 657 33.53 -1.97 -36.94
C PRO A 657 33.22 -3.30 -36.24
N SER A 658 33.85 -4.39 -36.69
CA SER A 658 33.65 -5.73 -36.10
C SER A 658 34.47 -5.97 -34.83
N THR A 659 35.38 -5.05 -34.48
CA THR A 659 36.17 -5.04 -33.25
C THR A 659 36.38 -3.62 -32.73
N SER A 660 36.69 -3.49 -31.43
CA SER A 660 37.10 -2.22 -30.80
C SER A 660 37.90 -2.49 -29.52
N THR A 661 38.78 -1.57 -29.14
CA THR A 661 39.56 -1.62 -27.89
C THR A 661 39.16 -0.55 -26.86
N GLN A 662 38.13 0.24 -27.15
CA GLN A 662 37.66 1.34 -26.30
C GLN A 662 36.67 0.85 -25.22
N PRO A 663 36.58 1.50 -24.05
CA PRO A 663 35.60 1.16 -23.00
C PRO A 663 34.15 1.35 -23.45
N THR A 664 33.92 2.22 -24.45
CA THR A 664 32.65 2.41 -25.15
C THR A 664 32.91 2.37 -26.66
N ALA A 665 32.04 1.72 -27.42
CA ALA A 665 32.13 1.69 -28.89
C ALA A 665 30.76 1.98 -29.53
N THR A 666 30.78 2.60 -30.71
CA THR A 666 29.60 2.76 -31.56
C THR A 666 29.70 1.78 -32.72
N LEU A 667 28.69 0.94 -32.90
CA LEU A 667 28.67 -0.16 -33.85
C LEU A 667 27.48 0.01 -34.81
N VAL A 668 27.72 -0.08 -36.12
CA VAL A 668 26.67 -0.08 -37.15
C VAL A 668 26.18 -1.51 -37.35
N ALA A 669 24.87 -1.71 -37.29
CA ALA A 669 24.20 -2.98 -37.52
C ALA A 669 24.28 -3.43 -38.99
N PRO A 670 24.28 -4.75 -39.28
CA PRO A 670 24.20 -5.25 -40.65
C PRO A 670 22.89 -4.83 -41.33
N ASN A 671 22.89 -4.78 -42.65
CA ASN A 671 21.70 -4.51 -43.46
C ASN A 671 20.77 -5.74 -43.61
N THR A 672 20.96 -6.77 -42.80
CA THR A 672 20.16 -8.01 -42.77
C THR A 672 19.68 -8.28 -41.35
N ASP A 673 18.45 -8.77 -41.24
CA ASP A 673 17.76 -8.97 -39.97
C ASP A 673 18.19 -10.25 -39.23
N GLY A 674 17.57 -10.47 -38.08
CA GLY A 674 17.80 -11.61 -37.21
C GLY A 674 18.85 -11.34 -36.12
N THR A 675 19.08 -12.36 -35.31
CA THR A 675 19.90 -12.27 -34.10
C THR A 675 21.39 -12.20 -34.42
N ARG A 676 22.15 -11.38 -33.69
CA ARG A 676 23.62 -11.29 -33.69
C ARG A 676 24.11 -11.23 -32.24
N SER A 677 25.38 -11.54 -32.00
CA SER A 677 26.02 -11.47 -30.68
C SER A 677 27.18 -10.49 -30.69
N ILE A 678 27.30 -9.72 -29.60
CA ILE A 678 28.40 -8.81 -29.32
C ILE A 678 29.10 -9.31 -28.07
N THR A 679 30.37 -9.67 -28.19
CA THR A 679 31.18 -10.14 -27.06
C THR A 679 32.13 -9.04 -26.62
N LEU A 680 32.19 -8.78 -25.32
CA LEU A 680 33.24 -7.99 -24.67
C LEU A 680 34.14 -8.94 -23.91
N THR A 681 35.43 -8.88 -24.17
CA THR A 681 36.47 -9.38 -23.27
C THR A 681 37.12 -8.18 -22.60
N VAL A 682 37.20 -8.19 -21.26
CA VAL A 682 38.08 -7.29 -20.50
C VAL A 682 39.26 -8.07 -19.96
N THR A 683 40.38 -7.38 -19.73
CA THR A 683 41.58 -7.97 -19.12
C THR A 683 42.29 -6.94 -18.27
N ASP A 684 42.82 -7.32 -17.11
CA ASP A 684 43.60 -6.41 -16.27
C ASP A 684 45.05 -6.25 -16.79
N ALA A 685 45.82 -5.38 -16.13
CA ALA A 685 47.24 -5.16 -16.44
C ALA A 685 48.14 -6.40 -16.21
N ARG A 686 47.67 -7.41 -15.46
CA ARG A 686 48.44 -8.63 -15.09
C ARG A 686 48.08 -9.85 -15.94
N GLY A 687 47.02 -9.75 -16.75
CA GLY A 687 46.61 -10.75 -17.74
C GLY A 687 45.35 -11.55 -17.37
N ALA A 688 44.72 -11.31 -16.22
CA ALA A 688 43.47 -11.94 -15.84
C ALA A 688 42.33 -11.39 -16.70
N SER A 689 41.57 -12.27 -17.36
CA SER A 689 40.54 -11.89 -18.35
C SER A 689 39.19 -12.56 -18.09
N ALA A 690 38.13 -11.89 -18.52
CA ALA A 690 36.79 -12.46 -18.58
C ALA A 690 36.00 -11.88 -19.75
N SER A 691 34.99 -12.63 -20.20
CA SER A 691 34.17 -12.28 -21.33
C SER A 691 32.68 -12.32 -20.99
N ALA A 692 31.91 -11.43 -21.59
CA ALA A 692 30.46 -11.43 -21.57
C ALA A 692 29.93 -11.29 -23.01
N SER A 693 28.77 -11.87 -23.27
CA SER A 693 28.12 -11.83 -24.58
C SER A 693 26.73 -11.20 -24.44
N HIS A 694 26.45 -10.21 -25.26
CA HIS A 694 25.16 -9.53 -25.34
C HIS A 694 24.51 -9.81 -26.70
N THR A 695 23.28 -10.31 -26.66
CA THR A 695 22.53 -10.68 -27.86
C THR A 695 21.70 -9.49 -28.33
N VAL A 696 21.91 -9.09 -29.59
CA VAL A 696 21.15 -8.02 -30.25
C VAL A 696 20.30 -8.63 -31.35
N LYS A 697 18.99 -8.41 -31.30
CA LYS A 697 18.10 -8.67 -32.44
C LYS A 697 18.21 -7.50 -33.41
N VAL A 698 18.77 -7.76 -34.60
CA VAL A 698 18.69 -6.81 -35.71
C VAL A 698 17.29 -6.96 -36.32
N ASN A 699 16.45 -5.97 -36.14
CA ASN A 699 15.16 -5.90 -36.83
C ASN A 699 15.41 -5.42 -38.27
N ALA A 700 14.59 -5.87 -39.22
CA ALA A 700 14.50 -5.19 -40.50
C ALA A 700 14.19 -3.70 -40.26
N SER A 701 14.78 -2.80 -41.05
CA SER A 701 14.47 -1.36 -40.95
C SER A 701 12.96 -1.17 -41.07
N ALA A 702 12.37 -0.37 -40.19
CA ALA A 702 10.96 -0.04 -40.30
C ALA A 702 10.67 0.59 -41.68
N PRO A 703 9.48 0.35 -42.27
CA PRO A 703 9.03 1.14 -43.41
C PRO A 703 9.00 2.62 -43.02
N VAL A 704 9.35 3.50 -43.96
CA VAL A 704 9.36 4.95 -43.70
C VAL A 704 7.92 5.40 -43.48
N ASN A 705 7.64 5.87 -42.25
CA ASN A 705 6.33 6.37 -41.82
C ASN A 705 5.74 7.38 -42.81
N ARG A 706 4.60 7.05 -43.42
CA ARG A 706 3.89 7.87 -44.40
C ARG A 706 2.84 8.70 -43.66
N PRO A 707 2.74 10.03 -43.90
CA PRO A 707 1.78 10.85 -43.19
C PRO A 707 0.33 10.42 -43.48
N PRO A 708 -0.61 10.67 -42.53
CA PRO A 708 -2.02 10.39 -42.72
C PRO A 708 -2.56 10.96 -44.04
N VAL A 709 -3.51 10.27 -44.65
CA VAL A 709 -4.21 10.72 -45.87
C VAL A 709 -5.71 10.81 -45.62
N GLY A 710 -6.42 11.69 -46.33
CA GLY A 710 -7.86 11.82 -46.18
C GLY A 710 -8.47 13.11 -46.71
N SER A 711 -9.71 13.35 -46.31
CA SER A 711 -10.49 14.55 -46.66
C SER A 711 -11.33 15.03 -45.47
N LEU A 712 -11.60 16.33 -45.41
CA LEU A 712 -12.48 16.92 -44.40
C LEU A 712 -13.87 17.14 -45.02
N GLN A 713 -14.85 16.38 -44.52
CA GLN A 713 -16.24 16.48 -44.94
C GLN A 713 -17.06 17.20 -43.87
N GLY A 714 -18.20 17.76 -44.27
CA GLY A 714 -19.07 18.56 -43.40
C GLY A 714 -19.70 19.73 -44.13
N ASP A 715 -20.54 20.47 -43.41
CA ASP A 715 -21.45 21.48 -43.94
C ASP A 715 -20.74 22.67 -44.60
N GLU A 716 -21.29 23.17 -45.71
CA GLU A 716 -20.77 24.34 -46.44
C GLU A 716 -21.45 25.65 -46.02
N THR A 717 -22.63 25.57 -45.41
CA THR A 717 -23.37 26.73 -44.90
C THR A 717 -24.11 26.37 -43.62
N VAL A 718 -24.16 27.29 -42.65
CA VAL A 718 -24.92 27.14 -41.41
C VAL A 718 -25.58 28.47 -41.05
N GLU A 719 -26.80 28.45 -40.53
CA GLU A 719 -27.44 29.68 -40.06
C GLU A 719 -26.89 30.10 -38.69
N SER A 720 -26.85 31.41 -38.44
CA SER A 720 -26.57 32.00 -37.13
C SER A 720 -27.32 31.29 -36.00
N GLY A 721 -26.60 30.77 -34.99
CA GLY A 721 -27.19 30.07 -33.85
C GLY A 721 -27.56 28.59 -34.08
N LYS A 722 -27.28 28.02 -35.26
CA LYS A 722 -27.45 26.57 -35.53
C LYS A 722 -26.13 25.81 -35.38
N THR A 723 -26.24 24.48 -35.35
CA THR A 723 -25.10 23.56 -35.34
C THR A 723 -24.73 23.08 -36.74
N ALA A 724 -23.44 23.05 -37.04
CA ALA A 724 -22.87 22.36 -38.21
C ALA A 724 -21.99 21.18 -37.75
N ASN A 725 -21.84 20.16 -38.59
CA ASN A 725 -21.08 18.96 -38.30
C ASN A 725 -19.98 18.71 -39.33
N PHE A 726 -18.83 18.24 -38.86
CA PHE A 726 -17.66 17.93 -39.66
C PHE A 726 -17.06 16.59 -39.25
N THR A 727 -16.49 15.89 -40.23
CA THR A 727 -15.84 14.59 -40.07
C THR A 727 -14.51 14.59 -40.81
N ALA A 728 -13.42 14.36 -40.07
CA ALA A 728 -12.14 14.03 -40.66
C ALA A 728 -12.21 12.59 -41.19
N ASN A 729 -12.38 12.45 -42.51
CA ASN A 729 -12.31 11.16 -43.20
C ASN A 729 -10.86 10.87 -43.57
N THR A 730 -10.09 10.56 -42.53
CA THR A 730 -8.68 10.18 -42.61
C THR A 730 -8.46 8.69 -42.37
N SER A 731 -7.33 8.22 -42.90
CA SER A 731 -6.76 6.90 -42.72
C SER A 731 -5.25 7.04 -42.70
N ASP A 732 -4.58 6.39 -41.76
CA ASP A 732 -3.13 6.31 -41.78
C ASP A 732 -2.67 5.20 -42.75
N PRO A 733 -1.70 5.44 -43.66
CA PRO A 733 -1.26 4.42 -44.62
C PRO A 733 -0.50 3.25 -44.00
N ASP A 734 0.11 3.42 -42.83
CA ASP A 734 0.88 2.41 -42.09
C ASP A 734 0.07 1.80 -40.92
N GLY A 735 -1.09 2.38 -40.62
CA GLY A 735 -2.10 1.87 -39.67
C GLY A 735 -2.05 2.54 -38.30
N ASP A 736 -1.31 3.63 -38.15
CA ASP A 736 -1.04 4.25 -36.86
C ASP A 736 -2.23 5.04 -36.25
N PRO A 737 -2.30 5.14 -34.90
CA PRO A 737 -3.45 5.71 -34.20
C PRO A 737 -3.48 7.24 -34.30
N MET A 738 -4.33 7.74 -35.20
CA MET A 738 -4.48 9.17 -35.45
C MET A 738 -5.07 9.97 -34.28
N THR A 739 -4.41 11.07 -33.94
CA THR A 739 -4.91 12.16 -33.10
C THR A 739 -5.42 13.33 -33.95
N TYR A 740 -6.34 14.13 -33.42
CA TYR A 740 -6.99 15.25 -34.12
C TYR A 740 -6.83 16.53 -33.29
N ALA A 741 -6.67 17.68 -33.97
CA ALA A 741 -6.63 19.01 -33.35
C ALA A 741 -7.33 20.02 -34.26
N TRP A 742 -8.51 20.50 -33.85
CA TRP A 742 -9.32 21.42 -34.64
C TRP A 742 -9.01 22.87 -34.33
N THR A 743 -8.86 23.69 -35.38
CA THR A 743 -8.79 25.15 -35.29
C THR A 743 -10.07 25.74 -35.85
N LEU A 744 -10.80 26.49 -35.02
CA LEU A 744 -12.05 27.13 -35.40
C LEU A 744 -11.83 28.60 -35.79
N PRO A 745 -12.55 29.12 -36.79
CA PRO A 745 -12.69 30.56 -36.98
C PRO A 745 -13.56 31.14 -35.84
N THR A 746 -13.38 32.44 -35.55
CA THR A 746 -14.05 33.12 -34.41
C THR A 746 -15.58 33.06 -34.43
N VAL A 747 -16.19 32.92 -35.62
CA VAL A 747 -17.63 32.77 -35.83
C VAL A 747 -18.20 31.39 -35.48
N LEU A 748 -17.36 30.41 -35.12
CA LEU A 748 -17.75 29.07 -34.70
C LEU A 748 -17.29 28.78 -33.26
N THR A 749 -17.95 27.81 -32.61
CA THR A 749 -17.64 27.35 -31.24
C THR A 749 -17.88 25.86 -31.08
N ALA A 750 -17.06 25.19 -30.27
CA ALA A 750 -17.28 23.80 -29.82
C ALA A 750 -16.63 23.60 -28.44
N THR A 751 -17.03 22.53 -27.74
CA THR A 751 -16.54 22.19 -26.39
C THR A 751 -15.38 21.17 -26.40
N ALA A 752 -15.27 20.35 -27.45
CA ALA A 752 -14.16 19.43 -27.68
C ALA A 752 -13.55 19.73 -29.06
N LEU A 753 -12.21 19.71 -29.15
CA LEU A 753 -11.46 20.04 -30.38
C LEU A 753 -10.43 18.96 -30.73
N ASN A 754 -10.59 17.74 -30.20
CA ASN A 754 -9.62 16.64 -30.30
C ASN A 754 -10.20 15.31 -30.82
N THR A 755 -11.42 15.33 -31.37
CA THR A 755 -12.17 14.16 -31.84
C THR A 755 -12.18 14.06 -33.37
N ARG A 756 -12.37 12.86 -33.93
CA ARG A 756 -12.43 12.65 -35.40
C ARG A 756 -13.64 13.33 -36.06
N THR A 757 -14.76 13.35 -35.36
CA THR A 757 -15.95 14.14 -35.69
C THR A 757 -15.99 15.38 -34.81
N LEU A 758 -16.60 16.45 -35.30
CA LEU A 758 -16.77 17.70 -34.59
C LEU A 758 -18.16 18.28 -34.88
N SER A 759 -18.88 18.66 -33.84
CA SER A 759 -20.07 19.50 -33.94
C SER A 759 -19.72 20.91 -33.47
N VAL A 760 -20.04 21.93 -34.27
CA VAL A 760 -19.81 23.35 -33.96
C VAL A 760 -21.13 24.10 -33.89
N THR A 761 -21.27 25.04 -32.97
CA THR A 761 -22.37 26.02 -32.98
C THR A 761 -21.88 27.33 -33.60
N ALA A 762 -22.65 27.85 -34.55
CA ALA A 762 -22.40 29.12 -35.21
C ALA A 762 -22.80 30.30 -34.31
N ARG A 763 -21.90 31.26 -34.14
CA ARG A 763 -22.22 32.54 -33.50
C ARG A 763 -23.14 33.38 -34.41
N PRO A 764 -23.95 34.30 -33.86
CA PRO A 764 -24.66 35.28 -34.66
C PRO A 764 -23.72 36.14 -35.51
N VAL A 765 -24.08 36.34 -36.78
CA VAL A 765 -23.42 37.29 -37.68
C VAL A 765 -24.45 38.21 -38.35
N SER A 766 -24.10 39.47 -38.58
CA SER A 766 -24.97 40.48 -39.20
C SER A 766 -24.96 40.46 -40.74
N SER A 767 -24.14 39.61 -41.34
CA SER A 767 -24.04 39.39 -42.78
C SER A 767 -23.40 38.02 -43.06
N ASP A 768 -23.71 37.41 -44.20
CA ASP A 768 -23.17 36.11 -44.62
C ASP A 768 -21.63 36.11 -44.60
N THR A 769 -21.07 35.43 -43.60
CA THR A 769 -19.65 35.46 -43.26
C THR A 769 -19.00 34.14 -43.67
N ARG A 770 -18.14 34.19 -44.69
CA ARG A 770 -17.30 33.05 -45.07
C ARG A 770 -16.11 32.92 -44.13
N ALA A 771 -15.87 31.69 -43.68
CA ALA A 771 -14.74 31.32 -42.86
C ALA A 771 -14.22 29.93 -43.28
N THR A 772 -13.08 29.52 -42.73
CA THR A 772 -12.50 28.19 -42.93
C THR A 772 -12.37 27.50 -41.58
N ILE A 773 -12.87 26.28 -41.48
CA ILE A 773 -12.57 25.38 -40.35
C ILE A 773 -11.42 24.45 -40.76
N SER A 774 -10.58 24.12 -39.79
CA SER A 774 -9.36 23.35 -40.03
C SER A 774 -9.20 22.24 -39.01
N VAL A 775 -8.65 21.10 -39.44
CA VAL A 775 -8.17 20.04 -38.56
C VAL A 775 -6.74 19.66 -38.94
N ALA A 776 -5.86 19.62 -37.94
CA ALA A 776 -4.59 18.93 -38.02
C ALA A 776 -4.79 17.51 -37.50
N VAL A 777 -4.28 16.52 -38.23
CA VAL A 777 -4.33 15.10 -37.88
C VAL A 777 -2.90 14.59 -37.83
N SER A 778 -2.52 13.85 -36.79
CA SER A 778 -1.17 13.27 -36.67
C SER A 778 -1.21 11.83 -36.22
N ASP A 779 -0.33 11.02 -36.81
CA ASP A 779 -0.05 9.62 -36.47
C ASP A 779 0.70 9.41 -35.13
N GLY A 780 1.16 10.50 -34.49
CA GLY A 780 2.00 10.43 -33.29
C GLY A 780 3.45 9.99 -33.54
N ARG A 781 3.85 9.78 -34.79
CA ARG A 781 5.18 9.37 -35.25
C ARG A 781 5.90 10.42 -36.10
N GLY A 782 5.22 11.49 -36.46
CA GLY A 782 5.78 12.68 -37.11
C GLY A 782 5.15 13.02 -38.46
N GLY A 783 4.27 12.17 -38.97
CA GLY A 783 3.40 12.53 -40.08
C GLY A 783 2.24 13.39 -39.61
N THR A 784 1.94 14.41 -40.40
CA THR A 784 0.85 15.35 -40.12
C THR A 784 0.09 15.68 -41.40
N LEU A 785 -1.23 15.62 -41.33
CA LEU A 785 -2.13 16.06 -42.39
C LEU A 785 -2.95 17.25 -41.89
N ARG A 786 -2.85 18.40 -42.55
CA ARG A 786 -3.82 19.49 -42.36
C ARG A 786 -4.92 19.37 -43.41
N LEU A 787 -6.16 19.46 -42.96
CA LEU A 787 -7.34 19.54 -43.83
C LEU A 787 -8.13 20.81 -43.49
N ASP A 788 -8.44 21.59 -44.52
CA ASP A 788 -9.16 22.85 -44.43
C ASP A 788 -10.49 22.75 -45.22
N ARG A 789 -11.58 23.29 -44.67
CA ARG A 789 -12.92 23.27 -45.27
C ARG A 789 -13.58 24.65 -45.13
N PRO A 790 -13.97 25.32 -46.24
CA PRO A 790 -14.72 26.56 -46.15
C PRO A 790 -16.16 26.31 -45.69
N ILE A 791 -16.69 27.21 -44.87
CA ILE A 791 -18.10 27.26 -44.43
C ILE A 791 -18.58 28.72 -44.41
N THR A 792 -19.81 28.96 -44.87
CA THR A 792 -20.48 30.26 -44.77
C THR A 792 -21.44 30.25 -43.59
N VAL A 793 -21.13 31.01 -42.54
CA VAL A 793 -22.14 31.30 -41.51
C VAL A 793 -23.08 32.35 -42.09
N LYS A 794 -24.33 31.98 -42.32
CA LYS A 794 -25.36 32.90 -42.81
C LYS A 794 -25.82 33.82 -41.71
N ALA A 795 -26.15 35.06 -42.08
CA ALA A 795 -26.96 35.91 -41.23
C ALA A 795 -28.31 35.22 -40.95
N ALA A 796 -28.93 35.53 -39.81
CA ALA A 796 -30.34 35.21 -39.64
C ALA A 796 -31.14 35.96 -40.71
N SER A 797 -32.06 35.29 -41.40
CA SER A 797 -32.93 35.96 -42.38
C SER A 797 -33.86 36.95 -41.66
N ASP A 798 -33.98 38.16 -42.20
CA ASP A 798 -34.76 39.26 -41.61
C ASP A 798 -36.23 38.86 -41.39
N SER A 799 -36.54 38.41 -40.17
CA SER A 799 -37.84 37.84 -39.81
C SER A 799 -38.25 38.02 -38.35
N ASP A 800 -37.60 38.94 -37.62
CA ASP A 800 -38.11 39.46 -36.33
C ASP A 800 -37.63 40.92 -36.10
N ASP A 801 -37.97 41.84 -37.03
CA ASP A 801 -37.93 43.28 -36.72
C ASP A 801 -39.04 43.63 -35.72
N CYS A 802 -38.70 43.55 -34.44
CA CYS A 802 -39.65 43.81 -33.35
C CYS A 802 -40.11 45.27 -33.26
N ARG A 803 -39.47 46.22 -33.96
CA ARG A 803 -39.75 47.68 -33.91
C ARG A 803 -41.16 48.04 -34.39
N ASN A 804 -41.77 47.20 -35.23
CA ASN A 804 -43.12 47.38 -35.74
C ASN A 804 -44.21 46.68 -34.88
N THR A 805 -43.85 46.10 -33.73
CA THR A 805 -44.80 45.40 -32.85
C THR A 805 -45.61 46.41 -32.00
N PRO A 806 -46.96 46.38 -32.02
CA PRO A 806 -47.76 47.28 -31.19
C PRO A 806 -47.50 47.11 -29.70
N ALA A 807 -47.44 48.22 -28.95
CA ALA A 807 -47.31 48.18 -27.50
C ALA A 807 -48.55 47.52 -26.84
N TRP A 808 -48.34 46.77 -25.75
CA TRP A 808 -49.44 46.20 -24.96
C TRP A 808 -50.26 47.32 -24.30
N SER A 809 -51.59 47.18 -24.34
CA SER A 809 -52.54 48.13 -23.75
C SER A 809 -53.46 47.47 -22.72
N PRO A 810 -53.62 48.02 -21.50
CA PRO A 810 -54.50 47.45 -20.48
C PRO A 810 -55.98 47.52 -20.85
N THR A 811 -56.39 48.49 -21.69
CA THR A 811 -57.80 48.68 -22.07
C THR A 811 -58.22 47.82 -23.26
N LYS A 812 -57.28 47.32 -24.08
CA LYS A 812 -57.59 46.48 -25.23
C LYS A 812 -57.98 45.06 -24.78
N THR A 813 -59.09 44.56 -25.30
CA THR A 813 -59.44 43.13 -25.24
C THR A 813 -58.66 42.40 -26.35
N TYR A 814 -57.77 41.50 -25.96
CA TYR A 814 -57.06 40.60 -26.87
C TYR A 814 -57.87 39.31 -27.02
N GLN A 815 -58.26 38.99 -28.24
CA GLN A 815 -59.09 37.80 -28.55
C GLN A 815 -58.42 36.89 -29.59
N THR A 816 -57.60 37.46 -30.48
CA THR A 816 -56.86 36.74 -31.50
C THR A 816 -55.72 35.94 -30.86
N ALA A 817 -55.69 34.63 -31.10
CA ALA A 817 -54.53 33.81 -30.73
C ALA A 817 -53.34 34.16 -31.63
N ARG A 818 -52.13 34.16 -31.04
CA ARG A 818 -50.85 34.57 -31.64
C ARG A 818 -50.70 36.06 -32.00
N GLU A 819 -51.53 36.93 -31.45
CA GLU A 819 -51.28 38.38 -31.54
C GLU A 819 -49.99 38.74 -30.78
N LYS A 820 -49.00 39.36 -31.46
CA LYS A 820 -47.74 39.84 -30.85
C LYS A 820 -47.92 41.25 -30.26
N VAL A 821 -47.40 41.48 -29.06
CA VAL A 821 -47.33 42.81 -28.41
C VAL A 821 -45.94 43.08 -27.84
N LEU A 822 -45.51 44.35 -27.84
CA LEU A 822 -44.28 44.80 -27.18
C LEU A 822 -44.59 45.27 -25.75
N TYR A 823 -43.85 44.76 -24.76
CA TYR A 823 -43.94 45.18 -23.36
C TYR A 823 -42.60 44.95 -22.66
N LYS A 824 -42.06 45.97 -21.97
CA LYS A 824 -40.76 45.91 -21.25
C LYS A 824 -39.65 45.22 -22.07
N ASP A 825 -39.42 45.76 -23.27
CA ASP A 825 -38.35 45.38 -24.20
C ASP A 825 -38.38 43.89 -24.62
N LYS A 826 -39.57 43.29 -24.56
CA LYS A 826 -39.87 41.93 -24.98
C LYS A 826 -41.13 41.86 -25.83
N VAL A 827 -41.11 41.00 -26.84
CA VAL A 827 -42.29 40.64 -27.62
C VAL A 827 -42.96 39.43 -26.96
N TYR A 828 -44.23 39.60 -26.60
CA TYR A 828 -45.10 38.56 -26.04
C TYR A 828 -46.12 38.13 -27.09
N GLU A 829 -46.40 36.83 -27.15
CA GLU A 829 -47.41 36.25 -28.05
C GLU A 829 -48.65 35.84 -27.24
N HIS A 830 -49.82 36.35 -27.63
CA HIS A 830 -51.11 36.06 -27.00
C HIS A 830 -51.55 34.61 -27.25
N ASN A 831 -52.11 33.95 -26.24
CA ASN A 831 -52.45 32.52 -26.29
C ASN A 831 -53.97 32.30 -26.31
N PHE A 832 -54.70 32.90 -25.36
CA PHE A 832 -56.16 32.86 -25.27
C PHE A 832 -56.70 34.11 -24.56
N TYR A 833 -57.98 34.44 -24.83
CA TYR A 833 -58.69 35.67 -24.41
C TYR A 833 -58.16 36.36 -23.15
N SER A 834 -57.82 37.64 -23.26
CA SER A 834 -57.40 38.47 -22.11
C SER A 834 -57.75 39.95 -22.26
N GLN A 835 -57.93 40.64 -21.14
CA GLN A 835 -58.03 42.10 -21.05
C GLN A 835 -57.45 42.53 -19.70
N ASN A 836 -56.69 43.62 -19.67
CA ASN A 836 -55.97 44.11 -18.48
C ASN A 836 -55.15 43.03 -17.74
N LYS A 837 -54.50 42.12 -18.49
CA LYS A 837 -53.54 41.12 -17.99
C LYS A 837 -52.12 41.44 -18.51
N PRO A 838 -51.23 42.04 -17.70
CA PRO A 838 -49.86 42.34 -18.10
C PRO A 838 -49.09 41.09 -18.55
N PRO A 839 -48.43 41.10 -19.72
CA PRO A 839 -47.81 39.88 -20.27
C PRO A 839 -46.66 39.31 -19.43
N ASP A 840 -45.96 40.13 -18.65
CA ASP A 840 -44.87 39.70 -17.77
C ASP A 840 -45.34 38.92 -16.53
N LEU A 841 -46.52 39.26 -15.99
CA LEU A 841 -47.13 38.58 -14.83
C LEU A 841 -48.06 37.43 -15.24
N TYR A 842 -48.58 37.44 -16.48
CA TYR A 842 -49.53 36.47 -17.00
C TYR A 842 -48.98 35.69 -18.20
N SER A 843 -47.67 35.39 -18.20
CA SER A 843 -47.05 34.46 -19.15
C SER A 843 -46.50 33.20 -18.50
N ALA A 844 -46.51 32.10 -19.26
CA ALA A 844 -45.85 30.84 -18.95
C ALA A 844 -45.52 30.10 -20.26
N GLN A 845 -44.80 28.97 -20.17
CA GLN A 845 -44.51 28.14 -21.34
C GLN A 845 -45.80 27.53 -21.92
N TRP A 846 -46.77 27.19 -21.06
CA TRP A 846 -48.08 26.65 -21.41
C TRP A 846 -49.15 27.15 -20.42
N GLY A 847 -50.43 27.11 -20.81
CA GLY A 847 -51.57 27.28 -19.88
C GLY A 847 -51.83 28.69 -19.34
N LYS A 848 -51.17 29.73 -19.85
CA LYS A 848 -51.40 31.14 -19.50
C LYS A 848 -51.84 31.98 -20.69
N GLU A 849 -52.42 33.14 -20.39
CA GLU A 849 -52.95 34.14 -21.31
C GLU A 849 -51.91 34.58 -22.37
N TRP A 850 -50.64 34.65 -21.96
CA TRP A 850 -49.50 34.98 -22.81
C TRP A 850 -48.43 33.87 -22.79
N LYS A 851 -47.64 33.76 -23.86
CA LYS A 851 -46.38 33.00 -23.86
C LYS A 851 -45.25 33.82 -23.22
N ILE A 852 -44.20 33.15 -22.75
CA ILE A 852 -42.99 33.82 -22.21
C ILE A 852 -42.40 34.77 -23.27
N GLY A 853 -42.26 36.05 -22.92
CA GLY A 853 -41.79 37.09 -23.84
C GLY A 853 -40.32 36.93 -24.22
N VAL A 854 -40.05 37.05 -25.53
CA VAL A 854 -38.70 36.98 -26.12
C VAL A 854 -38.09 38.39 -26.15
N PRO A 855 -36.81 38.58 -25.80
CA PRO A 855 -36.13 39.89 -25.91
C PRO A 855 -36.23 40.50 -27.31
N CYS A 856 -36.52 41.80 -27.36
CA CYS A 856 -36.38 42.65 -28.54
C CYS A 856 -35.05 43.42 -28.40
N PRO A 857 -34.00 43.10 -29.17
CA PRO A 857 -32.67 43.70 -29.04
C PRO A 857 -32.50 45.05 -29.75
#